data_AF-A0A960XKU3-F1
#
_entry.id   AF-A0A960XKU3-F1
#
_cell.length_a   1.000
_cell.length_b   1.000
_cell.length_c   1.000
_cell.angle_alpha   90.00
_cell.angle_beta   90.00
_cell.angle_gamma   90.00
#
_symmetry.space_group_name_H-M   'P 1'
#
loop_
_entity.id
_entity.type
_entity.pdbx_description
1 polymer ?
#
loop_
_entity_poly.entity_id
_entity_poly.type
_entity_poly.pdbx_seq_one_letter_code
_entity_poly.pdbx_strand_id
1 'polypeptide(L)'
;MSWTLLQNSLWLGLLTTGLATLLGLGVALAAAGLSPTGRLLVLIAAGTVLALPPFLVTNCWMALLGHAGILRPWVPFSLYSFGGAVLLLSLMLWPVVAITTLAAWKRLDAPLLEAEPALGGLALFRHLLLPAARPVLAPACALTFVLALNQFSVPVLLQVHVLPAEVWLRFNTHLDAPGAFLAGLPLILAPLGLLLWLWRREVEWPRTEGTASGSLLRSRLGTLWHMASGSLCFTLGLSLLLPLGHLLVDPETWKSLGAALATGKSAAIASLQYSLLAATFVILAGTLARHLRLARSTWLTLLTPGILLGLVLLLTLNRPPFLGFAHGPGIVILALTLRYLVLGWAGARLADQACDPGLVDAARMEGASRWQVWRLARWPQMASPLLAATWYLTYLLCLWDVETLILVVPPGGETTPLVIFNLLHYGHNDHVNALCVLLLGLAVLPLALWSLGRFLGSLQRRVVASPVPPARTGLLILASLATAGCGGDRREDTTVQSAFFERVSIVGTRGRGPGEFNKPRSLTVDRHDDLFVVDLTGRVQRFDHEDHYVADWQMPETVLGRPKGMAVDAAGNIIVVEPHYARLNHFRPSGELVNQWGQRGTEPGQVMFPRAVAVNAAGEIWVSEYGRAERVQRFTPDGSKLLAVLGEPGSEPGQFNRPEGLCVDASDRLFVADSCNHRIQVFAADGTFERIIGRPGAGPGELGYPYDVRVDADGNLIVCEFGNSRIQ
;
A
#
# COMPACT_ATOMS: atom_id res chain seq x y z
N MET A 1 -1.11 -20.80 -15.69
CA MET A 1 -0.11 -20.24 -14.75
C MET A 1 1.16 -19.95 -15.54
N SER A 2 1.70 -18.74 -15.46
CA SER A 2 2.94 -18.42 -16.18
C SER A 2 4.15 -18.98 -15.43
N TRP A 3 4.86 -19.94 -16.03
CA TRP A 3 6.05 -20.55 -15.46
C TRP A 3 7.17 -19.52 -15.20
N THR A 4 7.28 -18.50 -16.06
CA THR A 4 8.28 -17.43 -15.93
C THR A 4 8.04 -16.57 -14.70
N LEU A 5 6.79 -16.26 -14.36
CA LEU A 5 6.45 -15.48 -13.16
C LEU A 5 6.80 -16.24 -11.87
N LEU A 6 6.53 -17.55 -11.85
CA LEU A 6 6.93 -18.40 -10.72
C LEU A 6 8.46 -18.44 -10.58
N GLN A 7 9.19 -18.64 -11.69
CA GLN A 7 10.66 -18.61 -11.68
C GLN A 7 11.20 -17.27 -11.15
N ASN A 8 10.66 -16.14 -11.62
CA ASN A 8 11.06 -14.81 -11.14
C ASN A 8 10.86 -14.67 -9.64
N SER A 9 9.70 -15.07 -9.12
CA SER A 9 9.39 -15.04 -7.69
C SER A 9 10.30 -15.94 -6.86
N LEU A 10 10.62 -17.14 -7.34
CA LEU A 10 11.54 -18.07 -6.67
C LEU A 10 12.96 -17.52 -6.63
N TRP A 11 13.47 -17.00 -7.75
CA TRP A 11 14.80 -16.38 -7.81
C TRP A 11 14.89 -15.13 -6.95
N LEU A 12 13.85 -14.29 -6.96
CA LEU A 12 13.77 -13.10 -6.13
C LEU A 12 13.85 -13.50 -4.66
N GLY A 13 13.02 -14.44 -4.22
CA GLY A 13 13.04 -14.96 -2.86
C GLY A 13 14.41 -15.54 -2.47
N LEU A 14 15.05 -16.33 -3.34
CA LEU A 14 16.34 -16.95 -3.07
C LEU A 14 17.48 -15.93 -2.93
N LEU A 15 17.60 -15.01 -3.89
CA LEU A 15 18.66 -14.00 -3.88
C LEU A 15 18.47 -13.00 -2.74
N THR A 16 17.23 -12.58 -2.48
CA THR A 16 16.89 -11.75 -1.31
C THR A 16 17.29 -12.46 -0.03
N THR A 17 16.98 -13.76 0.10
CA THR A 17 17.36 -14.55 1.28
C THR A 17 18.87 -14.61 1.43
N GLY A 18 19.62 -14.85 0.35
CA GLY A 18 21.08 -14.88 0.38
C GLY A 18 21.68 -13.57 0.87
N LEU A 19 21.27 -12.44 0.29
CA LEU A 19 21.78 -11.12 0.66
C LEU A 19 21.32 -10.69 2.08
N ALA A 20 20.05 -10.89 2.43
CA ALA A 20 19.53 -10.65 3.78
C ALA A 20 20.25 -11.50 4.84
N THR A 21 20.65 -12.72 4.50
CA THR A 21 21.43 -13.60 5.39
C THR A 21 22.83 -13.04 5.63
N LEU A 22 23.51 -12.59 4.58
CA LEU A 22 24.85 -11.99 4.69
C LEU A 22 24.81 -10.73 5.58
N LEU A 23 23.86 -9.82 5.31
CA LEU A 23 23.66 -8.61 6.11
C LEU A 23 23.29 -8.96 7.56
N GLY A 24 22.35 -9.89 7.75
CA GLY A 24 21.86 -10.29 9.06
C GLY A 24 22.92 -10.97 9.93
N LEU A 25 23.77 -11.82 9.35
CA LEU A 25 24.91 -12.43 10.05
C LEU A 25 25.95 -11.38 10.46
N GLY A 26 26.26 -10.42 9.58
CA GLY A 26 27.15 -9.30 9.90
C GLY A 26 26.65 -8.48 11.08
N VAL A 27 25.36 -8.10 11.05
CA VAL A 27 24.70 -7.38 12.14
C VAL A 27 24.68 -8.19 13.44
N ALA A 28 24.33 -9.48 13.37
CA ALA A 28 24.33 -10.35 14.55
C ALA A 28 25.73 -10.43 15.18
N LEU A 29 26.78 -10.50 14.35
CA LEU A 29 28.15 -10.67 14.83
C LEU A 29 28.67 -9.41 15.52
N ALA A 30 28.33 -8.25 14.97
CA ALA A 30 28.58 -6.97 15.63
C ALA A 30 27.83 -6.88 16.96
N ALA A 31 26.53 -7.18 16.94
CA ALA A 31 25.65 -7.09 18.10
C ALA A 31 26.06 -8.05 19.23
N ALA A 32 26.54 -9.24 18.91
CA ALA A 32 26.99 -10.21 19.91
C ALA A 32 28.13 -9.68 20.80
N GLY A 33 28.99 -8.81 20.24
CA GLY A 33 30.08 -8.14 20.97
C GLY A 33 29.69 -6.83 21.69
N LEU A 34 28.43 -6.38 21.65
CA LEU A 34 27.98 -5.13 22.28
C LEU A 34 27.54 -5.33 23.74
N SER A 35 27.48 -4.20 24.49
CA SER A 35 26.89 -4.17 25.83
C SER A 35 25.40 -4.50 25.81
N PRO A 36 24.76 -4.87 26.94
CA PRO A 36 23.32 -5.10 27.00
C PRO A 36 22.50 -3.96 26.41
N THR A 37 22.86 -2.70 26.72
CA THR A 37 22.21 -1.50 26.18
C THR A 37 22.43 -1.36 24.67
N GLY A 38 23.65 -1.55 24.18
CA GLY A 38 23.93 -1.50 22.74
C GLY A 38 23.16 -2.58 21.96
N ARG A 39 23.03 -3.78 22.53
CA ARG A 39 22.23 -4.87 21.95
C ARG A 39 20.75 -4.54 21.91
N LEU A 40 20.21 -3.92 22.97
CA LEU A 40 18.83 -3.47 22.98
C LEU A 40 18.58 -2.43 21.88
N LEU A 41 19.49 -1.48 21.68
CA LEU A 41 19.38 -0.49 20.60
C LEU A 41 19.39 -1.15 19.21
N VAL A 42 20.24 -2.16 18.98
CA VAL A 42 20.23 -2.91 17.71
C VAL A 42 18.93 -3.69 17.52
N LEU A 43 18.39 -4.31 18.58
CA LEU A 43 17.11 -5.02 18.50
C LEU A 43 15.93 -4.06 18.23
N ILE A 44 15.94 -2.87 18.85
CA ILE A 44 14.97 -1.82 18.57
C ILE A 44 15.08 -1.39 17.10
N ALA A 45 16.30 -1.10 16.61
CA ALA A 45 16.51 -0.71 15.23
C ALA A 45 16.07 -1.80 14.23
N ALA A 46 16.38 -3.06 14.51
CA ALA A 46 15.97 -4.22 13.70
C ALA A 46 14.45 -4.39 13.69
N GLY A 47 13.79 -4.20 14.85
CA GLY A 47 12.33 -4.17 14.96
C GLY A 47 11.70 -3.01 14.18
N THR A 48 12.30 -1.82 14.24
CA THR A 48 11.89 -0.65 13.44
C THR A 48 12.00 -0.95 11.95
N VAL A 49 13.10 -1.55 11.48
CA VAL A 49 13.26 -1.92 10.05
C VAL A 49 12.18 -2.89 9.58
N LEU A 50 11.84 -3.91 10.39
CA LEU A 50 10.74 -4.83 10.05
C LEU A 50 9.36 -4.16 10.03
N ALA A 51 9.20 -3.10 10.82
CA ALA A 51 7.96 -2.35 10.92
C ALA A 51 7.90 -1.12 9.99
N LEU A 52 9.00 -0.78 9.29
CA LEU A 52 9.02 0.33 8.35
C LEU A 52 8.16 -0.02 7.13
N PRO A 53 7.34 0.94 6.64
CA PRO A 53 6.59 0.73 5.41
C PRO A 53 7.51 0.50 4.20
N PRO A 54 7.22 -0.52 3.37
CA PRO A 54 8.00 -0.80 2.17
C PRO A 54 8.07 0.38 1.20
N PHE A 55 6.99 1.16 1.09
CA PHE A 55 6.93 2.30 0.17
C PHE A 55 7.78 3.48 0.61
N LEU A 56 7.99 3.72 1.92
CA LEU A 56 8.93 4.76 2.38
C LEU A 56 10.35 4.41 1.95
N VAL A 57 10.75 3.16 2.21
CA VAL A 57 12.08 2.66 1.85
C VAL A 57 12.24 2.74 0.33
N THR A 58 11.26 2.24 -0.42
CA THR A 58 11.28 2.26 -1.89
C THR A 58 11.35 3.70 -2.43
N ASN A 59 10.60 4.63 -1.87
CA ASN A 59 10.56 6.02 -2.29
C ASN A 59 11.91 6.74 -2.10
N CYS A 60 12.56 6.56 -0.94
CA CYS A 60 13.91 7.08 -0.72
C CYS A 60 14.89 6.55 -1.77
N TRP A 61 14.84 5.24 -2.03
CA TRP A 61 15.75 4.65 -3.01
C TRP A 61 15.41 5.07 -4.45
N MET A 62 14.14 5.30 -4.79
CA MET A 62 13.73 5.86 -6.10
C MET A 62 14.26 7.29 -6.30
N ALA A 63 14.25 8.12 -5.26
CA ALA A 63 14.84 9.46 -5.31
C ALA A 63 16.37 9.43 -5.50
N LEU A 64 17.04 8.38 -5.05
CA LEU A 64 18.49 8.23 -5.19
C LEU A 64 18.91 7.53 -6.49
N LEU A 65 18.26 6.43 -6.87
CA LEU A 65 18.67 5.52 -7.95
C LEU A 65 17.59 5.29 -9.02
N GLY A 66 16.47 6.02 -8.97
CA GLY A 66 15.46 6.02 -10.01
C GLY A 66 15.94 6.71 -11.30
N HIS A 67 15.03 6.86 -12.27
CA HIS A 67 15.36 7.43 -13.59
C HIS A 67 15.96 8.84 -13.52
N ALA A 68 15.45 9.67 -12.60
CA ALA A 68 15.94 11.02 -12.31
C ALA A 68 16.70 11.08 -10.97
N GLY A 69 17.18 9.94 -10.46
CA GLY A 69 17.76 9.87 -9.12
C GLY A 69 19.12 10.56 -9.02
N ILE A 70 19.40 11.17 -7.86
CA ILE A 70 20.63 11.96 -7.62
C ILE A 70 21.91 11.15 -7.88
N LEU A 71 21.91 9.85 -7.53
CA LEU A 71 23.06 8.96 -7.70
C LEU A 71 23.07 8.23 -9.04
N ARG A 72 22.00 8.36 -9.86
CA ARG A 72 21.87 7.64 -11.13
C ARG A 72 23.00 7.90 -12.12
N PRO A 73 23.56 9.12 -12.25
CA PRO A 73 24.70 9.38 -13.15
C PRO A 73 26.00 8.67 -12.73
N TRP A 74 26.16 8.37 -11.44
CA TRP A 74 27.40 7.79 -10.90
C TRP A 74 27.34 6.29 -10.71
N VAL A 75 26.13 5.72 -10.64
CA VAL A 75 25.95 4.28 -10.43
C VAL A 75 25.31 3.66 -11.68
N PRO A 76 25.98 2.70 -12.35
CA PRO A 76 25.45 2.02 -13.55
C PRO A 76 24.33 1.00 -13.22
N PHE A 77 23.70 1.13 -12.05
CA PHE A 77 22.64 0.27 -11.54
C PHE A 77 21.30 1.00 -11.59
N SER A 78 20.31 0.38 -12.22
CA SER A 78 18.92 0.89 -12.21
C SER A 78 18.15 0.29 -11.04
N LEU A 79 17.49 1.12 -10.24
CA LEU A 79 16.59 0.61 -9.21
C LEU A 79 15.36 -0.10 -9.81
N TYR A 80 14.87 0.35 -10.97
CA TYR A 80 13.80 -0.30 -11.73
C TYR A 80 14.34 -1.56 -12.43
N SER A 81 14.77 -2.53 -11.63
CA SER A 81 15.35 -3.79 -12.09
C SER A 81 15.10 -4.90 -11.07
N PHE A 82 15.27 -6.14 -11.52
CA PHE A 82 15.21 -7.31 -10.65
C PHE A 82 16.22 -7.23 -9.49
N GLY A 83 17.42 -6.73 -9.75
CA GLY A 83 18.44 -6.50 -8.71
C GLY A 83 18.05 -5.41 -7.71
N GLY A 84 17.35 -4.36 -8.16
CA GLY A 84 16.78 -3.33 -7.28
C GLY A 84 15.77 -3.92 -6.29
N ALA A 85 14.86 -4.77 -6.76
CA ALA A 85 13.92 -5.47 -5.89
C ALA A 85 14.63 -6.40 -4.88
N VAL A 86 15.65 -7.15 -5.32
CA VAL A 86 16.47 -7.98 -4.43
C VAL A 86 17.12 -7.14 -3.33
N LEU A 87 17.73 -6.01 -3.69
CA LEU A 87 18.40 -5.10 -2.75
C LEU A 87 17.42 -4.57 -1.69
N LEU A 88 16.30 -3.98 -2.11
CA LEU A 88 15.35 -3.37 -1.18
C LEU A 88 14.73 -4.39 -0.24
N LEU A 89 14.29 -5.54 -0.76
CA LEU A 89 13.75 -6.59 0.09
C LEU A 89 14.79 -7.12 1.08
N SER A 90 16.07 -7.18 0.69
CA SER A 90 17.15 -7.61 1.60
C SER A 90 17.41 -6.59 2.70
N LEU A 91 17.36 -5.30 2.39
CA LEU A 91 17.46 -4.21 3.37
C LEU A 91 16.29 -4.23 4.37
N MET A 92 15.14 -4.77 3.98
CA MET A 92 13.97 -4.89 4.87
C MET A 92 13.95 -6.20 5.67
N LEU A 93 14.49 -7.30 5.13
CA LEU A 93 14.33 -8.63 5.71
C LEU A 93 15.58 -9.18 6.43
N TRP A 94 16.73 -8.51 6.36
CA TRP A 94 17.91 -8.87 7.16
C TRP A 94 17.64 -9.03 8.68
N PRO A 95 16.70 -8.27 9.31
CA PRO A 95 16.45 -8.42 10.75
C PRO A 95 16.02 -9.82 11.17
N VAL A 96 15.30 -10.56 10.31
CA VAL A 96 14.84 -11.92 10.61
C VAL A 96 16.03 -12.83 10.92
N VAL A 97 17.07 -12.76 10.09
CA VAL A 97 18.30 -13.54 10.27
C VAL A 97 19.12 -13.01 11.44
N ALA A 98 19.23 -11.69 11.60
CA ALA A 98 20.02 -11.10 12.67
C ALA A 98 19.47 -11.46 14.07
N ILE A 99 18.16 -11.31 14.27
CA ILE A 99 17.48 -11.55 15.55
C ILE A 99 17.59 -13.03 15.95
N THR A 100 17.33 -13.95 15.01
CA THR A 100 17.39 -15.40 15.25
C THR A 100 18.81 -15.90 15.50
N THR A 101 19.78 -15.42 14.72
CA THR A 101 21.20 -15.78 14.90
C THR A 101 21.72 -15.27 16.25
N LEU A 102 21.41 -14.03 16.61
CA LEU A 102 21.79 -13.45 17.90
C LEU A 102 21.19 -14.24 19.08
N ALA A 103 19.97 -14.76 18.92
CA ALA A 103 19.31 -15.60 19.91
C ALA A 103 20.07 -16.91 20.17
N ALA A 104 20.64 -17.52 19.13
CA ALA A 104 21.42 -18.74 19.25
C ALA A 104 22.77 -18.50 19.93
N TRP A 105 23.49 -17.44 19.54
CA TRP A 105 24.82 -17.16 20.11
C TRP A 105 24.82 -16.76 21.58
N LYS A 106 23.73 -16.15 22.08
CA LYS A 106 23.63 -15.80 23.50
C LYS A 106 23.52 -16.98 24.46
N ARG A 107 23.37 -18.19 23.93
CA ARG A 107 23.31 -19.44 24.70
C ARG A 107 24.66 -20.12 24.83
N LEU A 108 25.68 -19.62 24.14
CA LEU A 108 27.01 -20.18 24.25
C LEU A 108 27.55 -19.93 25.65
N ASP A 109 27.75 -21.00 26.39
CA ASP A 109 28.27 -20.94 27.75
C ASP A 109 29.67 -20.30 27.78
N ALA A 110 29.92 -19.40 28.72
CA ALA A 110 31.22 -18.76 28.88
C ALA A 110 32.38 -19.76 28.96
N PRO A 111 32.26 -20.90 29.68
CA PRO A 111 33.31 -21.93 29.71
C PRO A 111 33.70 -22.49 28.32
N LEU A 112 32.77 -22.58 27.36
CA LEU A 112 33.09 -23.04 26.00
C LEU A 112 34.00 -22.07 25.25
N LEU A 113 33.87 -20.76 25.53
CA LEU A 113 34.74 -19.71 24.96
C LEU A 113 36.08 -19.60 25.70
N GLU A 114 36.15 -20.11 26.92
CA GLU A 114 37.34 -20.09 27.77
C GLU A 114 38.21 -21.35 27.59
N ALA A 115 37.60 -22.49 27.24
CA ALA A 115 38.27 -23.78 27.10
C ALA A 115 39.32 -23.85 25.97
N GLU A 116 39.14 -23.10 24.87
CA GLU A 116 40.12 -23.01 23.79
C GLU A 116 40.53 -21.54 23.51
N PRO A 117 41.50 -20.99 24.26
CA PRO A 117 41.95 -19.61 24.09
C PRO A 117 42.55 -19.29 22.70
N ALA A 118 42.98 -20.30 21.95
CA ALA A 118 43.57 -20.15 20.63
C ALA A 118 42.53 -19.91 19.51
N LEU A 119 41.24 -20.16 19.77
CA LEU A 119 40.16 -19.95 18.80
C LEU A 119 39.76 -18.47 18.73
N GLY A 120 40.31 -17.77 17.72
CA GLY A 120 40.02 -16.37 17.44
C GLY A 120 39.60 -16.10 16.00
N GLY A 121 39.08 -14.89 15.75
CA GLY A 121 38.75 -14.39 14.42
C GLY A 121 37.86 -15.32 13.59
N LEU A 122 38.29 -15.63 12.36
CA LEU A 122 37.54 -16.47 11.43
C LEU A 122 37.44 -17.93 11.89
N ALA A 123 38.42 -18.43 12.63
CA ALA A 123 38.38 -19.79 13.18
C ALA A 123 37.24 -19.91 14.21
N LEU A 124 37.13 -18.94 15.13
CA LEU A 124 36.03 -18.89 16.10
C LEU A 124 34.67 -18.85 15.40
N PHE A 125 34.54 -18.04 14.35
CA PHE A 125 33.31 -17.97 13.58
C PHE A 125 32.98 -19.30 12.90
N ARG A 126 33.94 -19.90 12.19
CA ARG A 126 33.74 -21.13 11.40
C ARG A 126 33.46 -22.36 12.25
N HIS A 127 34.17 -22.50 13.38
CA HIS A 127 34.17 -23.74 14.17
C HIS A 127 33.23 -23.71 15.37
N LEU A 128 32.85 -22.53 15.88
CA LEU A 128 31.93 -22.42 17.02
C LEU A 128 30.63 -21.68 16.66
N LEU A 129 30.73 -20.42 16.22
CA LEU A 129 29.56 -19.56 16.04
C LEU A 129 28.64 -20.06 14.92
N LEU A 130 29.18 -20.36 13.75
CA LEU A 130 28.38 -20.83 12.62
C LEU A 130 27.69 -22.17 12.94
N PRO A 131 28.38 -23.21 13.48
CA PRO A 131 27.71 -24.42 13.96
C PRO A 131 26.63 -24.18 15.00
N ALA A 132 26.85 -23.27 15.96
CA ALA A 132 25.85 -22.91 16.96
C ALA A 132 24.61 -22.23 16.37
N ALA A 133 24.77 -21.45 15.29
CA ALA A 133 23.67 -20.80 14.58
C ALA A 133 22.94 -21.70 13.58
N ARG A 134 23.54 -22.80 13.11
CA ARG A 134 22.94 -23.68 12.08
C ARG A 134 21.49 -24.11 12.37
N PRO A 135 21.10 -24.49 13.61
CA PRO A 135 19.73 -24.92 13.90
C PRO A 135 18.68 -23.84 13.67
N VAL A 136 19.04 -22.57 13.86
CA VAL A 136 18.14 -21.42 13.72
C VAL A 136 18.27 -20.73 12.35
N LEU A 137 19.45 -20.83 11.71
CA LEU A 137 19.73 -20.15 10.45
C LEU A 137 18.86 -20.70 9.32
N ALA A 138 18.69 -22.03 9.23
CA ALA A 138 17.86 -22.62 8.18
C ALA A 138 16.36 -22.22 8.33
N PRO A 139 15.74 -22.27 9.54
CA PRO A 139 14.43 -21.66 9.79
C PRO A 139 14.34 -20.18 9.43
N ALA A 140 15.34 -19.38 9.78
CA ALA A 140 15.36 -17.96 9.48
C ALA A 140 15.43 -17.69 7.98
N CYS A 141 16.31 -18.38 7.25
CA CYS A 141 16.40 -18.29 5.80
C CYS A 141 15.09 -18.72 5.12
N ALA A 142 14.47 -19.81 5.58
CA ALA A 142 13.22 -20.29 5.00
C ALA A 142 12.05 -19.31 5.27
N LEU A 143 12.01 -18.70 6.45
CA LEU A 143 11.04 -17.63 6.75
C LEU A 143 11.29 -16.39 5.90
N THR A 144 12.54 -15.91 5.80
CA THR A 144 12.92 -14.80 4.92
C THR A 144 12.55 -15.06 3.47
N PHE A 145 12.78 -16.29 3.00
CA PHE A 145 12.40 -16.72 1.65
C PHE A 145 10.89 -16.62 1.43
N VAL A 146 10.09 -17.15 2.36
CA VAL A 146 8.62 -17.09 2.28
C VAL A 146 8.12 -15.65 2.31
N LEU A 147 8.68 -14.81 3.19
CA LEU A 147 8.34 -13.39 3.25
C LEU A 147 8.68 -12.68 1.94
N ALA A 148 9.88 -12.89 1.39
CA ALA A 148 10.29 -12.29 0.12
C ALA A 148 9.47 -12.80 -1.09
N LEU A 149 9.16 -14.09 -1.12
CA LEU A 149 8.35 -14.73 -2.15
C LEU A 149 6.94 -14.12 -2.23
N ASN A 150 6.37 -13.82 -1.07
CA ASN A 150 5.01 -13.32 -0.92
C ASN A 150 4.91 -11.79 -0.90
N GLN A 151 6.03 -11.06 -1.02
CA GLN A 151 6.00 -9.60 -1.09
C GLN A 151 5.44 -9.10 -2.42
N PHE A 152 4.36 -8.33 -2.33
CA PHE A 152 3.68 -7.72 -3.47
C PHE A 152 4.19 -6.31 -3.79
N SER A 153 4.30 -5.43 -2.78
CA SER A 153 4.38 -3.99 -3.01
C SER A 153 5.69 -3.54 -3.66
N VAL A 154 6.84 -3.98 -3.15
CA VAL A 154 8.16 -3.54 -3.66
C VAL A 154 8.40 -3.96 -5.11
N PRO A 155 8.19 -5.23 -5.51
CA PRO A 155 8.37 -5.61 -6.91
C PRO A 155 7.45 -4.86 -7.86
N VAL A 156 6.18 -4.64 -7.48
CA VAL A 156 5.23 -3.90 -8.32
C VAL A 156 5.66 -2.46 -8.53
N LEU A 157 6.08 -1.76 -7.47
CA LEU A 157 6.59 -0.38 -7.58
C LEU A 157 7.84 -0.29 -8.47
N LEU A 158 8.69 -1.32 -8.45
CA LEU A 158 9.89 -1.39 -9.30
C LEU A 158 9.66 -2.03 -10.67
N GLN A 159 8.39 -2.28 -11.04
CA GLN A 159 8.00 -2.88 -12.32
C GLN A 159 8.59 -4.29 -12.56
N VAL A 160 8.86 -5.02 -11.49
CA VAL A 160 9.33 -6.41 -11.53
C VAL A 160 8.13 -7.34 -11.49
N HIS A 161 7.95 -8.10 -12.57
CA HIS A 161 6.85 -9.06 -12.70
C HIS A 161 7.07 -10.29 -11.79
N VAL A 162 6.22 -10.39 -10.77
CA VAL A 162 6.23 -11.47 -9.76
C VAL A 162 4.85 -12.13 -9.66
N LEU A 163 4.82 -13.38 -9.20
CA LEU A 163 3.59 -14.16 -9.06
C LEU A 163 2.53 -13.54 -8.12
N PRO A 164 2.86 -12.91 -6.97
CA PRO A 164 1.86 -12.19 -6.17
C PRO A 164 1.11 -11.11 -6.96
N ALA A 165 1.79 -10.42 -7.88
CA ALA A 165 1.18 -9.38 -8.71
C ALA A 165 0.20 -9.95 -9.75
N GLU A 166 0.44 -11.18 -10.22
CA GLU A 166 -0.44 -11.89 -11.15
C GLU A 166 -1.81 -12.22 -10.51
N VAL A 167 -1.83 -12.59 -9.22
CA VAL A 167 -3.08 -12.83 -8.48
C VAL A 167 -3.95 -11.57 -8.52
N TRP A 168 -3.36 -10.42 -8.23
CA TRP A 168 -4.04 -9.14 -8.30
C TRP A 168 -4.47 -8.78 -9.72
N LEU A 169 -3.58 -8.93 -10.72
CA LEU A 169 -3.90 -8.61 -12.12
C LEU A 169 -5.06 -9.46 -12.65
N ARG A 170 -5.03 -10.77 -12.39
CA ARG A 170 -6.11 -11.69 -12.77
C ARG A 170 -7.42 -11.39 -12.09
N PHE A 171 -7.44 -10.92 -10.86
CA PHE A 171 -8.71 -10.57 -10.25
C PHE A 171 -9.17 -9.15 -10.62
N ASN A 172 -8.28 -8.18 -10.60
CA ASN A 172 -8.60 -6.77 -10.75
C ASN A 172 -8.81 -6.34 -12.20
N THR A 173 -8.14 -6.99 -13.16
CA THR A 173 -8.27 -6.73 -14.60
C THR A 173 -9.09 -7.84 -15.27
N HIS A 174 -8.78 -9.08 -14.91
CA HIS A 174 -9.44 -10.34 -15.28
C HIS A 174 -10.83 -10.63 -14.69
N LEU A 175 -11.21 -10.05 -13.55
CA LEU A 175 -12.29 -10.59 -12.68
C LEU A 175 -12.30 -12.14 -12.62
N ASP A 176 -11.12 -12.76 -12.78
CA ASP A 176 -10.90 -14.19 -12.94
C ASP A 176 -10.52 -14.73 -11.57
N ALA A 177 -11.53 -14.87 -10.71
CA ALA A 177 -11.36 -15.38 -9.37
C ALA A 177 -10.75 -16.79 -9.35
N PRO A 178 -11.20 -17.77 -10.18
CA PRO A 178 -10.59 -19.10 -10.21
C PRO A 178 -9.12 -19.05 -10.64
N GLY A 179 -8.78 -18.30 -11.69
CA GLY A 179 -7.41 -18.19 -12.14
C GLY A 179 -6.51 -17.41 -11.18
N ALA A 180 -7.04 -16.40 -10.48
CA ALA A 180 -6.32 -15.70 -9.41
C ALA A 180 -6.01 -16.65 -8.24
N PHE A 181 -6.98 -17.48 -7.82
CA PHE A 181 -6.77 -18.47 -6.77
C PHE A 181 -5.74 -19.53 -7.18
N LEU A 182 -5.85 -20.06 -8.40
CA LEU A 182 -4.89 -21.03 -8.94
C LEU A 182 -3.47 -20.45 -9.04
N ALA A 183 -3.33 -19.18 -9.45
CA ALA A 183 -2.04 -18.49 -9.45
C ALA A 183 -1.46 -18.30 -8.04
N GLY A 184 -2.32 -18.23 -7.02
CA GLY A 184 -1.93 -18.13 -5.61
C GLY A 184 -1.49 -19.44 -4.96
N LEU A 185 -1.77 -20.61 -5.55
CA LEU A 185 -1.46 -21.91 -4.93
C LEU A 185 0.03 -22.06 -4.53
N PRO A 186 1.02 -21.75 -5.37
CA PRO A 186 2.43 -21.83 -4.96
C PRO A 186 2.77 -20.95 -3.75
N LEU A 187 2.10 -19.79 -3.65
CA LEU A 187 2.27 -18.82 -2.57
C LEU A 187 1.65 -19.28 -1.24
N ILE A 188 0.78 -20.29 -1.28
CA ILE A 188 0.23 -21.00 -0.11
C ILE A 188 1.08 -22.22 0.24
N LEU A 189 1.49 -22.98 -0.77
CA LEU A 189 2.25 -24.22 -0.59
C LEU A 189 3.63 -23.98 0.05
N ALA A 190 4.32 -22.89 -0.31
CA ALA A 190 5.61 -22.55 0.30
C ALA A 190 5.52 -22.26 1.82
N PRO A 191 4.62 -21.36 2.30
CA PRO A 191 4.32 -21.24 3.73
C PRO A 191 3.91 -22.54 4.41
N LEU A 192 3.07 -23.35 3.77
CA LEU A 192 2.63 -24.63 4.32
C LEU A 192 3.81 -25.59 4.50
N GLY A 193 4.67 -25.71 3.49
CA GLY A 193 5.90 -26.50 3.55
C GLY A 193 6.84 -26.03 4.67
N LEU A 194 7.00 -24.71 4.84
CA LEU A 194 7.74 -24.12 5.95
C LEU A 194 7.15 -24.54 7.30
N LEU A 195 5.84 -24.40 7.49
CA LEU A 195 5.18 -24.73 8.75
C LEU A 195 5.23 -26.24 9.06
N LEU A 196 5.11 -27.10 8.05
CA LEU A 196 5.28 -28.55 8.18
C LEU A 196 6.73 -28.90 8.56
N TRP A 197 7.71 -28.25 7.95
CA TRP A 197 9.12 -28.46 8.27
C TRP A 197 9.49 -27.97 9.68
N LEU A 198 8.88 -26.86 10.12
CA LEU A 198 9.03 -26.35 11.48
C LEU A 198 8.20 -27.13 12.51
N TRP A 199 7.29 -28.04 12.11
CA TRP A 199 6.28 -28.68 12.98
C TRP A 199 6.86 -29.28 14.27
N ARG A 200 8.09 -29.77 14.24
CA ARG A 200 8.77 -30.38 15.41
C ARG A 200 9.96 -29.58 15.94
N ARG A 201 10.19 -28.37 15.41
CA ARG A 201 11.31 -27.51 15.79
C ARG A 201 10.81 -26.43 16.74
N GLU A 202 11.58 -26.17 17.79
CA GLU A 202 11.39 -25.03 18.67
C GLU A 202 12.27 -23.88 18.17
N VAL A 203 11.69 -22.69 18.05
CA VAL A 203 12.41 -21.46 17.70
C VAL A 203 12.31 -20.56 18.91
N GLU A 204 13.44 -20.33 19.56
CA GLU A 204 13.47 -19.58 20.80
C GLU A 204 13.89 -18.12 20.58
N TRP A 205 13.28 -17.20 21.33
CA TRP A 205 13.46 -15.76 21.16
C TRP A 205 14.78 -15.25 21.79
N PRO A 206 15.43 -14.20 21.24
CA PRO A 206 16.63 -13.63 21.83
C PRO A 206 16.38 -12.98 23.18
N ARG A 207 17.25 -13.25 24.15
CA ARG A 207 17.27 -12.60 25.47
C ARG A 207 18.21 -11.40 25.45
N THR A 208 18.00 -10.40 26.30
CA THR A 208 18.92 -9.26 26.46
C THR A 208 20.20 -9.66 27.21
N GLU A 209 20.10 -10.67 28.08
CA GLU A 209 21.19 -11.24 28.87
C GLU A 209 21.54 -12.65 28.36
N GLY A 210 22.82 -13.03 28.47
CA GLY A 210 23.35 -14.31 27.99
C GLY A 210 24.48 -14.78 28.89
N THR A 211 24.89 -16.04 28.72
CA THR A 211 25.88 -16.72 29.57
C THR A 211 27.32 -16.24 29.33
N ALA A 212 27.64 -15.77 28.11
CA ALA A 212 28.95 -15.23 27.75
C ALA A 212 29.02 -13.69 27.73
N SER A 213 30.14 -13.13 28.20
CA SER A 213 30.40 -11.69 28.17
C SER A 213 30.66 -11.19 26.74
N GLY A 214 29.96 -10.13 26.33
CA GLY A 214 30.14 -9.51 25.01
C GLY A 214 31.54 -8.91 24.81
N SER A 215 32.23 -8.49 25.89
CA SER A 215 33.61 -8.00 25.81
C SER A 215 34.61 -9.11 25.46
N LEU A 216 34.39 -10.32 25.98
CA LEU A 216 35.19 -11.50 25.66
C LEU A 216 35.01 -11.90 24.19
N LEU A 217 33.77 -11.93 23.70
CA LEU A 217 33.50 -12.24 22.30
C LEU A 217 34.15 -11.21 21.36
N ARG A 218 34.08 -9.93 21.73
CA ARG A 218 34.71 -8.83 20.99
C ARG A 218 36.22 -9.00 20.89
N SER A 219 36.90 -9.27 22.01
CA SER A 219 38.36 -9.42 22.02
C SER A 219 38.82 -10.63 21.21
N ARG A 220 38.07 -11.74 21.26
CA ARG A 220 38.38 -12.96 20.51
C ARG A 220 38.14 -12.83 19.00
N LEU A 221 37.12 -12.08 18.59
CA LEU A 221 36.80 -11.86 17.17
C LEU A 221 37.77 -10.86 16.50
N GLY A 222 38.33 -9.92 17.25
CA GLY A 222 39.34 -8.96 16.75
C GLY A 222 38.88 -8.22 15.49
N THR A 223 39.70 -8.26 14.43
CA THR A 223 39.41 -7.63 13.13
C THR A 223 38.04 -8.02 12.55
N LEU A 224 37.60 -9.26 12.76
CA LEU A 224 36.32 -9.73 12.24
C LEU A 224 35.15 -8.96 12.89
N TRP A 225 35.25 -8.61 14.17
CA TRP A 225 34.23 -7.79 14.84
C TRP A 225 34.25 -6.34 14.36
N HIS A 226 35.43 -5.78 14.03
CA HIS A 226 35.51 -4.44 13.43
C HIS A 226 34.86 -4.40 12.05
N MET A 227 35.11 -5.40 11.21
CA MET A 227 34.42 -5.55 9.93
C MET A 227 32.91 -5.71 10.10
N ALA A 228 32.48 -6.55 11.06
CA ALA A 228 31.07 -6.73 11.39
C ALA A 228 30.42 -5.43 11.88
N SER A 229 31.13 -4.63 12.67
CA SER A 229 30.65 -3.32 13.15
C SER A 229 30.51 -2.33 12.00
N GLY A 230 31.43 -2.34 11.03
CA GLY A 230 31.26 -1.61 9.76
C GLY A 230 30.03 -2.07 8.98
N SER A 231 29.80 -3.38 8.89
CA SER A 231 28.61 -3.97 8.27
C SER A 231 27.31 -3.57 8.99
N LEU A 232 27.31 -3.50 10.33
CA LEU A 232 26.19 -3.00 11.13
C LEU A 232 25.87 -1.56 10.79
N CYS A 233 26.86 -0.67 10.83
CA CYS A 233 26.70 0.75 10.49
C CYS A 233 26.20 0.94 9.05
N PHE A 234 26.78 0.19 8.10
CA PHE A 234 26.38 0.21 6.70
C PHE A 234 24.93 -0.26 6.52
N THR A 235 24.58 -1.41 7.10
CA THR A 235 23.23 -1.99 6.95
C THR A 235 22.18 -1.08 7.57
N LEU A 236 22.38 -0.59 8.80
CA LEU A 236 21.48 0.36 9.44
C LEU A 236 21.42 1.70 8.71
N GLY A 237 22.56 2.15 8.19
CA GLY A 237 22.67 3.33 7.34
C GLY A 237 21.73 3.23 6.14
N LEU A 238 21.82 2.13 5.38
CA LEU A 238 21.06 1.93 4.16
C LEU A 238 19.58 1.56 4.39
N SER A 239 19.26 0.79 5.43
CA SER A 239 17.90 0.28 5.65
C SER A 239 17.02 1.17 6.51
N LEU A 240 17.60 2.03 7.35
CA LEU A 240 16.87 2.81 8.36
C LEU A 240 17.22 4.29 8.33
N LEU A 241 18.50 4.63 8.50
CA LEU A 241 18.91 6.03 8.69
C LEU A 241 18.77 6.85 7.41
N LEU A 242 19.13 6.28 6.25
CA LEU A 242 19.03 6.94 4.96
C LEU A 242 17.57 7.19 4.55
N PRO A 243 16.63 6.22 4.60
CA PRO A 243 15.22 6.48 4.32
C PRO A 243 14.59 7.54 5.23
N LEU A 244 14.86 7.50 6.53
CA LEU A 244 14.32 8.49 7.47
C LEU A 244 14.99 9.86 7.30
N GLY A 245 16.31 9.88 7.09
CA GLY A 245 17.08 11.12 6.88
C GLY A 245 16.68 11.84 5.60
N HIS A 246 16.55 11.10 4.49
CA HIS A 246 16.09 11.65 3.20
C HIS A 246 14.72 12.32 3.36
N LEU A 247 13.79 11.65 4.04
CA LEU A 247 12.46 12.17 4.28
C LEU A 247 12.47 13.50 5.06
N LEU A 248 13.31 13.60 6.10
CA LEU A 248 13.35 14.77 6.98
C LEU A 248 14.14 15.95 6.39
N VAL A 249 15.14 15.68 5.53
CA VAL A 249 16.02 16.71 4.96
C VAL A 249 15.43 17.33 3.70
N ASP A 250 14.60 16.60 2.94
CA ASP A 250 14.01 17.10 1.71
C ASP A 250 13.06 18.30 1.96
N PRO A 251 13.37 19.51 1.45
CA PRO A 251 12.54 20.70 1.64
C PRO A 251 11.14 20.58 1.06
N GLU A 252 10.96 19.83 -0.04
CA GLU A 252 9.67 19.66 -0.68
C GLU A 252 8.67 18.93 0.22
N THR A 253 9.17 17.99 1.04
CA THR A 253 8.39 17.30 2.08
C THR A 253 7.65 18.27 2.99
N TRP A 254 8.32 19.33 3.42
CA TRP A 254 7.77 20.28 4.38
C TRP A 254 6.88 21.33 3.72
N LYS A 255 7.22 21.75 2.49
CA LYS A 255 6.37 22.64 1.69
C LYS A 255 5.02 21.99 1.37
N SER A 256 5.04 20.71 1.00
CA SER A 256 3.83 19.99 0.59
C SER A 256 3.04 19.39 1.75
N LEU A 257 3.54 19.48 3.00
CA LEU A 257 2.90 18.92 4.19
C LEU A 257 1.50 19.49 4.45
N GLY A 258 1.32 20.80 4.29
CA GLY A 258 0.01 21.45 4.48
C GLY A 258 -1.03 20.95 3.49
N ALA A 259 -0.67 20.87 2.20
CA ALA A 259 -1.52 20.35 1.15
C ALA A 259 -1.82 18.85 1.36
N ALA A 260 -0.81 18.05 1.72
CA ALA A 260 -0.99 16.62 2.00
C ALA A 260 -1.87 16.34 3.23
N LEU A 261 -1.81 17.20 4.26
CA LEU A 261 -2.70 17.11 5.42
C LEU A 261 -4.15 17.45 5.05
N ALA A 262 -4.35 18.45 4.20
CA ALA A 262 -5.68 18.86 3.76
C ALA A 262 -6.35 17.78 2.88
N THR A 263 -5.62 17.26 1.89
CA THR A 263 -6.12 16.25 0.95
C THR A 263 -6.16 14.85 1.57
N GLY A 264 -5.18 14.51 2.41
CA GLY A 264 -5.04 13.18 3.02
C GLY A 264 -5.79 12.97 4.33
N LYS A 265 -6.57 13.94 4.81
CA LYS A 265 -7.23 13.90 6.14
C LYS A 265 -8.15 12.69 6.31
N SER A 266 -9.03 12.44 5.34
CA SER A 266 -9.97 11.31 5.37
C SER A 266 -9.21 9.98 5.44
N ALA A 267 -8.20 9.83 4.59
CA ALA A 267 -7.38 8.62 4.53
C ALA A 267 -6.56 8.39 5.79
N ALA A 268 -6.06 9.46 6.42
CA ALA A 268 -5.34 9.39 7.70
C ALA A 268 -6.25 8.94 8.85
N ILE A 269 -7.47 9.48 8.90
CA ILE A 269 -8.48 9.07 9.89
C ILE A 269 -8.86 7.60 9.70
N ALA A 270 -9.13 7.18 8.45
CA ALA A 270 -9.45 5.79 8.13
C ALA A 270 -8.29 4.85 8.55
N SER A 271 -7.05 5.20 8.21
CA SER A 271 -5.85 4.43 8.59
C SER A 271 -5.74 4.26 10.11
N LEU A 272 -5.93 5.34 10.86
CA LEU A 272 -5.88 5.32 12.32
C LEU A 272 -7.01 4.47 12.91
N GLN A 273 -8.24 4.64 12.44
CA GLN A 273 -9.40 3.89 12.94
C GLN A 273 -9.26 2.39 12.67
N TYR A 274 -8.95 2.00 11.44
CA TYR A 274 -8.84 0.59 11.06
C TYR A 274 -7.70 -0.11 11.80
N SER A 275 -6.53 0.53 11.90
CA SER A 275 -5.37 -0.05 12.59
C SER A 275 -5.59 -0.18 14.10
N LEU A 276 -6.16 0.83 14.77
CA LEU A 276 -6.47 0.77 16.20
C LEU A 276 -7.51 -0.31 16.51
N LEU A 277 -8.61 -0.36 15.74
CA LEU A 277 -9.67 -1.35 15.95
C LEU A 277 -9.17 -2.76 15.67
N ALA A 278 -8.54 -3.00 14.52
CA ALA A 278 -8.01 -4.31 14.17
C ALA A 278 -6.97 -4.81 15.18
N ALA A 279 -6.00 -3.99 15.58
CA ALA A 279 -5.00 -4.38 16.58
C ALA A 279 -5.64 -4.73 17.93
N THR A 280 -6.67 -3.98 18.34
CA THR A 280 -7.41 -4.25 19.58
C THR A 280 -8.19 -5.56 19.49
N PHE A 281 -8.88 -5.82 18.37
CA PHE A 281 -9.57 -7.09 18.14
C PHE A 281 -8.61 -8.28 18.08
N VAL A 282 -7.43 -8.13 17.47
CA VAL A 282 -6.39 -9.17 17.45
C VAL A 282 -5.95 -9.55 18.86
N ILE A 283 -5.70 -8.58 19.74
CA ILE A 283 -5.32 -8.87 21.13
C ILE A 283 -6.49 -9.45 21.93
N LEU A 284 -7.71 -8.94 21.75
CA LEU A 284 -8.89 -9.48 22.43
C LEU A 284 -9.15 -10.93 22.01
N ALA A 285 -9.19 -11.21 20.71
CA ALA A 285 -9.36 -12.57 20.20
C ALA A 285 -8.20 -13.48 20.60
N GLY A 286 -6.96 -12.99 20.53
CA GLY A 286 -5.76 -13.72 20.96
C GLY A 286 -5.79 -14.09 22.44
N THR A 287 -6.20 -13.18 23.31
CA THR A 287 -6.35 -13.43 24.76
C THR A 287 -7.48 -14.41 25.04
N LEU A 288 -8.62 -14.33 24.35
CA LEU A 288 -9.71 -15.31 24.48
C LEU A 288 -9.28 -16.70 24.00
N ALA A 289 -8.52 -16.78 22.91
CA ALA A 289 -8.06 -18.03 22.31
C ALA A 289 -6.77 -18.60 22.92
N ARG A 290 -6.15 -17.95 23.92
CA ARG A 290 -4.80 -18.30 24.42
C ARG A 290 -4.65 -19.74 24.90
N HIS A 291 -5.73 -20.33 25.43
CA HIS A 291 -5.76 -21.71 25.93
C HIS A 291 -5.99 -22.73 24.80
N LEU A 292 -6.50 -22.27 23.65
CA LEU A 292 -6.65 -23.10 22.48
C LEU A 292 -5.27 -23.38 21.89
N ARG A 293 -5.00 -24.66 21.63
CA ARG A 293 -3.90 -25.05 20.77
C ARG A 293 -4.29 -24.72 19.33
N LEU A 294 -4.18 -23.46 18.95
CA LEU A 294 -4.35 -23.07 17.55
C LEU A 294 -3.38 -23.91 16.72
N ALA A 295 -3.91 -24.52 15.66
CA ALA A 295 -3.11 -25.29 14.73
C ALA A 295 -2.04 -24.38 14.14
N ARG A 296 -0.82 -24.90 13.93
CA ARG A 296 0.25 -24.13 13.27
C ARG A 296 -0.17 -23.58 11.91
N SER A 297 -1.22 -24.13 11.29
CA SER A 297 -1.87 -23.61 10.09
C SER A 297 -2.45 -22.21 10.24
N THR A 298 -2.73 -21.69 11.45
CA THR A 298 -3.16 -20.29 11.62
C THR A 298 -2.05 -19.30 11.25
N TRP A 299 -0.78 -19.71 11.25
CA TRP A 299 0.31 -18.89 10.71
C TRP A 299 0.22 -18.70 9.20
N LEU A 300 -0.53 -19.55 8.47
CA LEU A 300 -0.75 -19.34 7.05
C LEU A 300 -1.40 -18.00 6.78
N THR A 301 -2.34 -17.55 7.63
CA THR A 301 -3.02 -16.27 7.41
C THR A 301 -2.08 -15.08 7.51
N LEU A 302 -0.91 -15.21 8.13
CA LEU A 302 0.16 -14.20 8.18
C LEU A 302 1.23 -14.41 7.10
N LEU A 303 1.51 -15.66 6.74
CA LEU A 303 2.59 -16.00 5.83
C LEU A 303 2.19 -15.99 4.36
N THR A 304 0.91 -16.18 4.02
CA THR A 304 0.43 -16.07 2.63
C THR A 304 0.29 -14.61 2.19
N PRO A 305 0.22 -14.31 0.90
CA PRO A 305 -0.09 -12.98 0.41
C PRO A 305 -1.44 -12.46 0.95
N GLY A 306 -1.50 -11.20 1.38
CA GLY A 306 -2.71 -10.55 1.89
C GLY A 306 -3.83 -10.47 0.84
N ILE A 307 -3.46 -10.35 -0.43
CA ILE A 307 -4.37 -10.26 -1.57
C ILE A 307 -5.26 -11.50 -1.67
N LEU A 308 -4.76 -12.69 -1.32
CA LEU A 308 -5.54 -13.92 -1.32
C LEU A 308 -6.62 -13.91 -0.24
N LEU A 309 -6.30 -13.37 0.95
CA LEU A 309 -7.29 -13.21 2.01
C LEU A 309 -8.36 -12.20 1.59
N GLY A 310 -7.96 -11.06 1.02
CA GLY A 310 -8.88 -10.06 0.47
C GLY A 310 -9.81 -10.64 -0.60
N LEU A 311 -9.25 -11.45 -1.52
CA LEU A 311 -10.02 -12.14 -2.55
C LEU A 311 -11.07 -13.09 -1.95
N VAL A 312 -10.67 -13.94 -1.00
CA VAL A 312 -11.58 -14.88 -0.34
C VAL A 312 -12.70 -14.14 0.40
N LEU A 313 -12.37 -13.09 1.15
CA LEU A 313 -13.36 -12.27 1.85
C LEU A 313 -14.33 -11.59 0.90
N LEU A 314 -13.83 -11.02 -0.21
CA LEU A 314 -14.69 -10.39 -1.21
C LEU A 314 -15.65 -11.39 -1.84
N LEU A 315 -15.19 -12.58 -2.25
CA LEU A 315 -16.02 -13.61 -2.88
C LEU A 315 -17.07 -14.23 -1.94
N THR A 316 -16.80 -14.19 -0.63
CA THR A 316 -17.68 -14.76 0.40
C THR A 316 -18.68 -13.72 0.92
N LEU A 317 -18.25 -12.49 1.13
CA LEU A 317 -19.04 -11.43 1.77
C LEU A 317 -19.73 -10.49 0.77
N ASN A 318 -19.28 -10.39 -0.48
CA ASN A 318 -19.97 -9.59 -1.49
C ASN A 318 -21.20 -10.35 -2.05
N ARG A 319 -22.17 -10.63 -1.18
CA ARG A 319 -23.43 -11.34 -1.46
C ARG A 319 -24.58 -10.65 -0.71
N PRO A 320 -25.83 -10.75 -1.17
CA PRO A 320 -26.97 -10.00 -0.63
C PRO A 320 -27.07 -9.91 0.91
N PRO A 321 -26.90 -10.98 1.70
CA PRO A 321 -27.04 -10.89 3.16
C PRO A 321 -25.91 -10.11 3.86
N PHE A 322 -24.79 -9.87 3.18
CA PHE A 322 -23.58 -9.30 3.75
C PHE A 322 -23.13 -8.00 3.05
N LEU A 323 -23.91 -7.46 2.09
CA LEU A 323 -23.52 -6.27 1.32
C LEU A 323 -23.18 -5.07 2.23
N GLY A 324 -24.02 -4.76 3.22
CA GLY A 324 -23.72 -3.65 4.14
C GLY A 324 -22.39 -3.81 4.89
N PHE A 325 -22.00 -5.06 5.20
CA PHE A 325 -20.72 -5.35 5.84
C PHE A 325 -19.55 -5.33 4.84
N ALA A 326 -19.76 -5.87 3.64
CA ALA A 326 -18.75 -5.96 2.57
C ALA A 326 -18.42 -4.59 1.94
N HIS A 327 -19.37 -3.66 1.96
CA HIS A 327 -19.20 -2.29 1.48
C HIS A 327 -18.92 -1.28 2.60
N GLY A 328 -18.77 -1.76 3.85
CA GLY A 328 -18.49 -0.94 5.02
C GLY A 328 -17.08 -1.13 5.59
N PRO A 329 -16.72 -0.42 6.67
CA PRO A 329 -15.42 -0.57 7.34
C PRO A 329 -15.22 -1.95 7.99
N GLY A 330 -16.30 -2.71 8.18
CA GLY A 330 -16.28 -4.03 8.81
C GLY A 330 -15.40 -5.05 8.08
N ILE A 331 -15.46 -5.09 6.74
CA ILE A 331 -14.63 -6.02 5.94
C ILE A 331 -13.14 -5.74 6.11
N VAL A 332 -12.75 -4.46 6.21
CA VAL A 332 -11.35 -4.03 6.40
C VAL A 332 -10.84 -4.48 7.76
N ILE A 333 -11.61 -4.21 8.82
CA ILE A 333 -11.25 -4.61 10.19
C ILE A 333 -11.17 -6.13 10.30
N LEU A 334 -12.11 -6.85 9.68
CA LEU A 334 -12.10 -8.32 9.65
C LEU A 334 -10.87 -8.86 8.92
N ALA A 335 -10.55 -8.31 7.75
CA ALA A 335 -9.40 -8.75 6.96
C ALA A 335 -8.09 -8.59 7.74
N LEU A 336 -7.85 -7.41 8.32
CA LEU A 336 -6.66 -7.15 9.15
C LEU A 336 -6.65 -8.01 10.42
N THR A 337 -7.80 -8.22 11.06
CA THR A 337 -7.90 -9.06 12.25
C THR A 337 -7.54 -10.51 11.93
N LEU A 338 -8.09 -11.09 10.86
CA LEU A 338 -7.77 -12.46 10.43
C LEU A 338 -6.32 -12.61 10.00
N ARG A 339 -5.77 -11.60 9.31
CA ARG A 339 -4.37 -11.54 8.87
C ARG A 339 -3.40 -11.66 10.05
N TYR A 340 -3.65 -10.90 11.13
CA TYR A 340 -2.70 -10.77 12.25
C TYR A 340 -3.11 -11.51 13.53
N LEU A 341 -4.25 -12.23 13.54
CA LEU A 341 -4.78 -12.96 14.71
C LEU A 341 -3.73 -13.84 15.41
N VAL A 342 -2.88 -14.50 14.61
CA VAL A 342 -1.84 -15.40 15.13
C VAL A 342 -0.82 -14.68 16.01
N LEU A 343 -0.52 -13.40 15.71
CA LEU A 343 0.38 -12.58 16.53
C LEU A 343 -0.25 -12.26 17.88
N GLY A 344 -1.54 -11.91 17.89
CA GLY A 344 -2.29 -11.68 19.12
C GLY A 344 -2.37 -12.93 19.99
N TRP A 345 -2.63 -14.09 19.40
CA TRP A 345 -2.62 -15.37 20.12
C TRP A 345 -1.23 -15.70 20.68
N ALA A 346 -0.17 -15.57 19.87
CA ALA A 346 1.19 -15.87 20.29
C ALA A 346 1.63 -14.95 21.44
N GLY A 347 1.40 -13.65 21.32
CA GLY A 347 1.73 -12.68 22.37
C GLY A 347 0.91 -12.90 23.65
N ALA A 348 -0.39 -13.19 23.54
CA ALA A 348 -1.23 -13.50 24.70
C ALA A 348 -0.83 -14.78 25.41
N ARG A 349 -0.42 -15.81 24.66
CA ARG A 349 0.09 -17.06 25.23
C ARG A 349 1.41 -16.86 25.95
N LEU A 350 2.35 -16.12 25.36
CA LEU A 350 3.62 -15.78 26.00
C LEU A 350 3.39 -14.94 27.27
N ALA A 351 2.43 -14.01 27.26
CA ALA A 351 2.07 -13.21 28.43
C ALA A 351 1.43 -14.07 29.54
N ASP A 352 0.59 -15.05 29.19
CA ASP A 352 0.00 -15.99 30.16
C ASP A 352 1.08 -16.90 30.77
N GLN A 353 2.08 -17.32 29.97
CA GLN A 353 3.22 -18.13 30.44
C GLN A 353 4.19 -17.36 31.34
N ALA A 354 4.27 -16.04 31.18
CA ALA A 354 5.10 -15.16 32.01
C ALA A 354 4.45 -14.80 33.36
N CYS A 355 3.18 -15.17 33.59
CA CYS A 355 2.52 -14.92 34.86
C CYS A 355 3.08 -15.81 35.97
N ASP A 356 3.31 -15.23 37.16
CA ASP A 356 3.74 -15.94 38.35
C ASP A 356 2.65 -16.93 38.83
N PRO A 357 2.94 -18.24 38.83
CA PRO A 357 2.03 -19.25 39.34
C PRO A 357 1.68 -19.04 40.82
N GLY A 358 2.62 -18.55 41.63
CA GLY A 358 2.45 -18.38 43.07
C GLY A 358 1.35 -17.37 43.42
N LEU A 359 1.28 -16.25 42.69
CA LEU A 359 0.20 -15.26 42.84
C LEU A 359 -1.18 -15.85 42.46
N VAL A 360 -1.23 -16.72 41.45
CA VAL A 360 -2.47 -17.36 41.01
C VAL A 360 -2.93 -18.40 42.02
N ASP A 361 -2.00 -19.17 42.59
CA ASP A 361 -2.29 -20.20 43.58
C ASP A 361 -2.67 -19.59 44.93
N ALA A 362 -2.00 -18.52 45.36
CA ALA A 362 -2.36 -17.76 46.57
C ALA A 362 -3.80 -17.22 46.48
N ALA A 363 -4.16 -16.60 45.36
CA ALA A 363 -5.52 -16.10 45.14
C ALA A 363 -6.57 -17.22 45.20
N ARG A 364 -6.24 -18.42 44.68
CA ARG A 364 -7.13 -19.59 44.76
C ARG A 364 -7.25 -20.13 46.19
N MET A 365 -6.16 -20.14 46.96
CA MET A 365 -6.18 -20.58 48.36
C MET A 365 -7.03 -19.65 49.24
N GLU A 366 -7.07 -18.36 48.94
CA GLU A 366 -7.97 -17.39 49.61
C GLU A 366 -9.45 -17.50 49.17
N GLY A 367 -9.80 -18.47 48.32
CA GLY A 367 -11.18 -18.69 47.88
C GLY A 367 -11.63 -17.74 46.75
N ALA A 368 -10.70 -17.07 46.05
CA ALA A 368 -11.07 -16.19 44.95
C ALA A 368 -11.72 -16.98 43.79
N SER A 369 -12.84 -16.46 43.29
CA SER A 369 -13.53 -16.99 42.11
C SER A 369 -12.65 -16.93 40.85
N ARG A 370 -12.98 -17.73 39.83
CA ARG A 370 -12.26 -17.73 38.53
C ARG A 370 -12.13 -16.32 37.93
N TRP A 371 -13.16 -15.49 38.07
CA TRP A 371 -13.15 -14.11 37.61
C TRP A 371 -12.23 -13.21 38.45
N GLN A 372 -12.24 -13.34 39.77
CA GLN A 372 -11.33 -12.59 40.65
C GLN A 372 -9.87 -12.96 40.40
N VAL A 373 -9.55 -14.25 40.26
CA VAL A 373 -8.20 -14.72 39.91
C VAL A 373 -7.77 -14.15 38.56
N TRP A 374 -8.65 -14.16 37.55
CA TRP A 374 -8.34 -13.57 36.26
C TRP A 374 -8.12 -12.05 36.36
N ARG A 375 -9.02 -11.31 37.00
CA ARG A 375 -9.00 -9.84 37.03
C ARG A 375 -7.89 -9.27 37.93
N LEU A 376 -7.62 -9.91 39.07
CA LEU A 376 -6.73 -9.38 40.11
C LEU A 376 -5.33 -10.01 40.09
N ALA A 377 -5.22 -11.30 39.78
CA ALA A 377 -3.93 -11.99 39.78
C ALA A 377 -3.33 -12.08 38.36
N ARG A 378 -4.09 -12.55 37.36
CA ARG A 378 -3.54 -12.79 36.01
C ARG A 378 -3.51 -11.58 35.10
N TRP A 379 -4.62 -10.86 34.92
CA TRP A 379 -4.73 -9.77 33.96
C TRP A 379 -3.73 -8.64 34.20
N PRO A 380 -3.44 -8.19 35.44
CA PRO A 380 -2.41 -7.18 35.67
C PRO A 380 -0.99 -7.63 35.27
N GLN A 381 -0.71 -8.93 35.35
CA GLN A 381 0.54 -9.52 34.91
C GLN A 381 0.57 -9.75 33.39
N MET A 382 -0.57 -10.12 32.79
CA MET A 382 -0.69 -10.30 31.35
C MET A 382 -0.67 -8.96 30.59
N ALA A 383 -1.35 -7.94 31.11
CA ALA A 383 -1.32 -6.55 30.64
C ALA A 383 0.04 -5.88 30.91
N SER A 384 1.11 -6.66 30.82
CA SER A 384 2.51 -6.30 30.91
C SER A 384 2.99 -5.63 29.62
N PRO A 385 4.24 -5.12 29.62
CA PRO A 385 4.88 -4.60 28.42
C PRO A 385 4.84 -5.55 27.22
N LEU A 386 4.69 -6.86 27.42
CA LEU A 386 4.64 -7.84 26.34
C LEU A 386 3.35 -7.77 25.52
N LEU A 387 2.17 -7.74 26.16
CA LEU A 387 0.90 -7.56 25.43
C LEU A 387 0.83 -6.18 24.79
N ALA A 388 1.34 -5.15 25.47
CA ALA A 388 1.43 -3.80 24.91
C ALA A 388 2.35 -3.74 23.67
N ALA A 389 3.50 -4.40 23.72
CA ALA A 389 4.41 -4.50 22.57
C ALA A 389 3.78 -5.31 21.42
N THR A 390 3.07 -6.40 21.74
CA THR A 390 2.34 -7.21 20.75
C THR A 390 1.24 -6.37 20.07
N TRP A 391 0.47 -5.62 20.86
CA TRP A 391 -0.55 -4.72 20.34
C TRP A 391 0.07 -3.66 19.44
N TYR A 392 1.15 -3.01 19.88
CA TYR A 392 1.79 -1.95 19.12
C TYR A 392 2.41 -2.46 17.80
N LEU A 393 3.06 -3.63 17.82
CA LEU A 393 3.56 -4.25 16.61
C LEU A 393 2.41 -4.58 15.63
N THR A 394 1.31 -5.13 16.15
CA THR A 394 0.12 -5.42 15.34
C THR A 394 -0.50 -4.15 14.77
N TYR A 395 -0.58 -3.08 15.57
CA TYR A 395 -1.05 -1.77 15.15
C TYR A 395 -0.21 -1.23 13.99
N LEU A 396 1.12 -1.27 14.11
CA LEU A 396 2.00 -0.86 13.02
C LEU A 396 1.73 -1.71 11.78
N LEU A 397 1.76 -3.04 11.88
CA LEU A 397 1.51 -3.90 10.72
C LEU A 397 0.16 -3.61 10.03
N CYS A 398 -0.91 -3.42 10.79
CA CYS A 398 -2.22 -2.99 10.28
C CYS A 398 -2.19 -1.59 9.63
N LEU A 399 -1.39 -0.67 10.18
CA LEU A 399 -1.30 0.71 9.70
C LEU A 399 -0.70 0.79 8.29
N TRP A 400 0.18 -0.13 7.88
CA TRP A 400 0.86 -0.09 6.58
C TRP A 400 0.40 -1.16 5.58
N ASP A 401 -0.56 -2.03 5.94
CA ASP A 401 -0.95 -3.18 5.12
C ASP A 401 -1.76 -2.77 3.88
N VAL A 402 -1.07 -2.51 2.77
CA VAL A 402 -1.70 -2.27 1.46
C VAL A 402 -2.18 -3.57 0.83
N GLU A 403 -1.44 -4.65 1.04
CA GLU A 403 -1.59 -5.90 0.32
C GLU A 403 -2.93 -6.58 0.63
N THR A 404 -3.31 -6.63 1.90
CA THR A 404 -4.61 -7.15 2.31
C THR A 404 -5.75 -6.24 1.87
N LEU A 405 -5.53 -4.93 1.86
CA LEU A 405 -6.57 -3.91 1.69
C LEU A 405 -6.92 -3.60 0.23
N ILE A 406 -5.99 -3.79 -0.71
CA ILE A 406 -6.14 -3.39 -2.12
C ILE A 406 -7.39 -3.95 -2.83
N LEU A 407 -7.99 -5.03 -2.31
CA LEU A 407 -9.21 -5.63 -2.87
C LEU A 407 -10.49 -5.39 -2.05
N VAL A 408 -10.39 -4.98 -0.77
CA VAL A 408 -11.50 -4.96 0.19
C VAL A 408 -11.78 -3.58 0.78
N VAL A 409 -11.12 -2.53 0.29
CA VAL A 409 -11.39 -1.16 0.73
C VAL A 409 -12.72 -0.67 0.17
N PRO A 410 -13.64 -0.18 1.03
CA PRO A 410 -14.90 0.41 0.58
C PRO A 410 -14.69 1.81 -0.03
N PRO A 411 -15.63 2.29 -0.87
CA PRO A 411 -15.58 3.66 -1.41
C PRO A 411 -15.44 4.71 -0.29
N GLY A 412 -14.51 5.65 -0.46
CA GLY A 412 -14.21 6.68 0.55
C GLY A 412 -13.47 6.17 1.79
N GLY A 413 -13.20 4.87 1.91
CA GLY A 413 -12.45 4.25 3.01
C GLY A 413 -10.97 4.02 2.69
N GLU A 414 -10.40 4.73 1.71
CA GLU A 414 -8.99 4.58 1.35
C GLU A 414 -8.07 4.90 2.53
N THR A 415 -7.03 4.10 2.71
CA THR A 415 -6.02 4.33 3.74
C THR A 415 -4.84 5.12 3.17
N THR A 416 -4.15 5.91 3.99
CA THR A 416 -2.96 6.66 3.60
C THR A 416 -1.88 5.79 2.92
N PRO A 417 -1.57 4.56 3.39
CA PRO A 417 -0.71 3.64 2.65
C PRO A 417 -1.17 3.33 1.22
N LEU A 418 -2.48 3.15 1.02
CA LEU A 418 -3.05 2.86 -0.31
C LEU A 418 -2.96 4.08 -1.22
N VAL A 419 -3.22 5.28 -0.68
CA VAL A 419 -3.01 6.55 -1.39
C VAL A 419 -1.54 6.70 -1.81
N ILE A 420 -0.60 6.48 -0.90
CA ILE A 420 0.85 6.53 -1.18
C ILE A 420 1.21 5.49 -2.27
N PHE A 421 0.74 4.26 -2.13
CA PHE A 421 1.01 3.20 -3.09
C PHE A 421 0.50 3.56 -4.50
N ASN A 422 -0.71 4.12 -4.59
CA ASN A 422 -1.29 4.58 -5.85
C ASN A 422 -0.45 5.73 -6.45
N LEU A 423 -0.09 6.74 -5.67
CA LEU A 423 0.73 7.88 -6.14
C LEU A 423 2.09 7.43 -6.67
N LEU A 424 2.77 6.53 -5.95
CA LEU A 424 4.04 5.96 -6.38
C LEU A 424 3.90 5.12 -7.66
N HIS A 425 2.82 4.36 -7.80
CA HIS A 425 2.57 3.60 -9.02
C HIS A 425 2.32 4.52 -10.23
N TYR A 426 1.67 5.67 -10.03
CA TYR A 426 1.40 6.62 -11.11
C TYR A 426 2.54 7.64 -11.32
N GLY A 427 3.67 7.51 -10.62
CA GLY A 427 4.89 8.28 -10.88
C GLY A 427 4.88 9.73 -10.38
N HIS A 428 4.10 10.04 -9.34
CA HIS A 428 4.01 11.39 -8.77
C HIS A 428 4.67 11.46 -7.40
N ASN A 429 5.56 12.43 -7.18
CA ASN A 429 6.42 12.49 -5.99
C ASN A 429 6.06 13.61 -5.00
N ASP A 430 5.42 14.68 -5.43
CA ASP A 430 5.43 15.96 -4.69
C ASP A 430 4.77 15.88 -3.30
N HIS A 431 3.80 14.97 -3.14
CA HIS A 431 3.11 14.73 -1.87
C HIS A 431 3.48 13.42 -1.18
N VAL A 432 4.24 12.53 -1.82
CA VAL A 432 4.51 11.18 -1.28
C VAL A 432 5.33 11.27 0.01
N ASN A 433 6.35 12.12 0.02
CA ASN A 433 7.16 12.35 1.21
C ASN A 433 6.32 12.90 2.36
N ALA A 434 5.49 13.91 2.10
CA ALA A 434 4.61 14.50 3.12
C ALA A 434 3.63 13.47 3.71
N LEU A 435 3.02 12.62 2.86
CA LEU A 435 2.14 11.54 3.33
C LEU A 435 2.91 10.47 4.12
N CYS A 436 4.16 10.19 3.77
CA CYS A 436 5.01 9.31 4.56
C CYS A 436 5.33 9.89 5.95
N VAL A 437 5.57 11.21 6.06
CA VAL A 437 5.75 11.89 7.36
C VAL A 437 4.47 11.80 8.19
N LEU A 438 3.30 12.07 7.59
CA LEU A 438 2.01 11.92 8.24
C LEU A 438 1.83 10.50 8.80
N LEU A 439 2.16 9.49 8.01
CA LEU A 439 2.01 8.09 8.39
C LEU A 439 2.99 7.67 9.50
N LEU A 440 4.22 8.18 9.50
CA LEU A 440 5.15 8.04 10.64
C LEU A 440 4.62 8.75 11.90
N GLY A 441 3.97 9.90 11.73
CA GLY A 441 3.25 10.58 12.82
C GLY A 441 2.16 9.70 13.43
N LEU A 442 1.34 9.07 12.60
CA LEU A 442 0.33 8.09 13.04
C LEU A 442 0.96 6.87 13.72
N ALA A 443 2.12 6.40 13.26
CA ALA A 443 2.84 5.29 13.87
C ALA A 443 3.29 5.62 15.31
N VAL A 444 3.80 6.83 15.55
CA VAL A 444 4.29 7.28 16.85
C VAL A 444 3.16 7.72 17.79
N LEU A 445 2.00 8.09 17.25
CA LEU A 445 0.89 8.68 18.00
C LEU A 445 0.45 7.87 19.24
N PRO A 446 0.23 6.54 19.18
CA PRO A 446 -0.15 5.78 20.38
C PRO A 446 0.91 5.82 21.49
N LEU A 447 2.20 5.82 21.14
CA LEU A 447 3.29 5.92 22.10
C LEU A 447 3.36 7.31 22.74
N ALA A 448 3.15 8.36 21.94
CA ALA A 448 3.13 9.74 22.43
C ALA A 448 1.94 9.99 23.38
N LEU A 449 0.75 9.48 23.05
CA LEU A 449 -0.43 9.57 23.92
C LEU A 449 -0.23 8.80 25.22
N TRP A 450 0.38 7.62 25.15
CA TRP A 450 0.69 6.81 26.33
C TRP A 450 1.73 7.48 27.25
N SER A 451 2.78 8.07 26.68
CA SER A 451 3.81 8.78 27.45
C SER A 451 3.24 10.05 28.11
N LEU A 452 2.42 10.81 27.38
CA LEU A 452 1.69 11.97 27.92
C LEU A 452 0.77 11.58 29.07
N GLY A 453 0.00 10.49 28.92
CA GLY A 453 -0.87 9.99 29.98
C GLY A 453 -0.10 9.59 31.24
N ARG A 454 1.06 8.95 31.10
CA ARG A 454 1.95 8.62 32.23
C ARG A 454 2.50 9.87 32.91
N PHE A 455 2.91 10.87 32.12
CA PHE A 455 3.41 12.13 32.63
C PHE A 455 2.33 12.86 33.45
N LEU A 456 1.13 13.04 32.90
CA LEU A 456 -0.02 13.66 33.59
C LEU A 456 -0.42 12.88 34.85
N GLY A 457 -0.43 11.54 34.79
CA GLY A 457 -0.71 10.69 35.96
C GLY A 457 0.37 10.75 37.04
N SER A 458 1.62 11.09 36.69
CA SER A 458 2.68 11.32 37.67
C SER A 458 2.56 12.69 38.35
N LEU A 459 2.09 13.71 37.62
CA LEU A 459 1.74 15.02 38.17
C LEU A 459 0.54 14.94 39.12
N GLN A 460 -0.52 14.21 38.75
CA GLN A 460 -1.69 14.01 39.64
C GLN A 460 -1.33 13.28 40.94
N ARG A 461 -0.48 12.26 40.87
CA ARG A 461 0.00 11.55 42.07
C ARG A 461 0.87 12.41 42.99
N ARG A 462 1.43 13.51 42.49
CA ARG A 462 2.13 14.52 43.31
C ARG A 462 1.19 15.54 43.96
N VAL A 463 -0.06 15.64 43.48
CA VAL A 463 -1.02 16.69 43.90
C VAL A 463 -2.21 16.15 44.69
N VAL A 464 -2.59 14.86 44.54
CA VAL A 464 -3.77 14.28 45.23
C VAL A 464 -3.45 12.90 45.82
N ALA A 465 -3.62 12.77 47.14
CA ALA A 465 -3.42 11.54 47.91
C ALA A 465 -4.67 10.64 48.01
N SER A 466 -5.50 10.60 46.97
CA SER A 466 -6.73 9.79 46.96
C SER A 466 -6.84 8.97 45.67
N PRO A 467 -7.02 7.64 45.75
CA PRO A 467 -7.14 6.80 44.58
C PRO A 467 -8.53 6.99 43.94
N VAL A 468 -8.58 7.52 42.72
CA VAL A 468 -9.79 7.47 41.89
C VAL A 468 -9.82 6.08 41.21
N PRO A 469 -10.93 5.32 41.31
CA PRO A 469 -10.99 3.97 40.77
C PRO A 469 -10.94 3.96 39.22
N PRO A 470 -10.29 2.97 38.61
CA PRO A 470 -10.04 2.88 37.16
C PRO A 470 -11.28 2.58 36.29
N ALA A 471 -12.48 2.68 36.87
CA ALA A 471 -13.74 2.33 36.21
C ALA A 471 -14.22 3.39 35.19
N ARG A 472 -13.70 4.62 35.24
CA ARG A 472 -14.14 5.71 34.33
C ARG A 472 -13.40 5.78 32.99
N THR A 473 -12.22 5.17 32.87
CA THR A 473 -11.47 5.12 31.60
C THR A 473 -11.89 3.98 30.68
N GLY A 474 -12.44 2.88 31.22
CA GLY A 474 -12.99 1.79 30.41
C GLY A 474 -14.33 2.13 29.74
N LEU A 475 -15.12 3.01 30.34
CA LEU A 475 -16.45 3.38 29.83
C LEU A 475 -16.39 4.28 28.58
N LEU A 476 -15.33 5.09 28.42
CA LEU A 476 -15.14 5.95 27.24
C LEU A 476 -14.68 5.17 25.99
N ILE A 477 -14.00 4.03 26.18
CA ILE A 477 -13.60 3.12 25.09
C ILE A 477 -14.78 2.25 24.66
N LEU A 478 -15.66 1.85 25.59
CA LEU A 478 -16.91 1.15 25.27
C LEU A 478 -17.98 2.07 24.67
N ALA A 479 -18.05 3.35 25.08
CA ALA A 479 -18.97 4.32 24.51
C ALA A 479 -18.60 4.74 23.07
N SER A 480 -17.32 4.63 22.68
CA SER A 480 -16.87 4.82 21.29
C SER A 480 -17.03 3.56 20.42
N LEU A 481 -17.25 2.39 21.04
CA LEU A 481 -17.63 1.15 20.35
C LEU A 481 -19.15 1.06 20.09
N ALA A 482 -19.97 1.84 20.79
CA ALA A 482 -21.44 1.83 20.65
C ALA A 482 -22.00 2.79 19.58
N THR A 483 -21.17 3.65 18.98
CA THR A 483 -21.59 4.50 17.84
C THR A 483 -21.23 3.90 16.48
N ALA A 484 -20.57 2.75 16.45
CA ALA A 484 -20.32 1.97 15.25
C ALA A 484 -21.28 0.79 15.17
N GLY A 485 -22.45 1.00 14.56
CA GLY A 485 -23.30 -0.10 14.10
C GLY A 485 -24.62 -0.24 14.83
N CYS A 486 -25.52 0.71 14.57
CA CYS A 486 -26.96 0.47 14.44
C CYS A 486 -27.54 1.62 13.60
N GLY A 487 -27.06 1.76 12.36
CA GLY A 487 -27.83 2.42 11.31
C GLY A 487 -28.79 1.37 10.77
N GLY A 488 -30.04 1.42 11.23
CA GLY A 488 -31.08 0.47 10.86
C GLY A 488 -31.40 0.49 9.37
N ASP A 489 -31.89 -0.65 8.91
CA ASP A 489 -32.51 -0.88 7.60
C ASP A 489 -33.36 0.30 7.14
N ARG A 490 -32.94 0.90 6.02
CA ARG A 490 -33.86 1.24 4.95
C ARG A 490 -33.19 0.92 3.62
N ARG A 491 -33.77 -0.03 2.88
CA ARG A 491 -33.80 0.04 1.42
C ARG A 491 -34.57 1.31 1.06
N GLU A 492 -33.91 2.46 1.13
CA GLU A 492 -34.32 3.60 0.32
C GLU A 492 -33.79 3.30 -1.09
N ASP A 493 -34.66 3.38 -2.10
CA ASP A 493 -34.21 3.62 -3.47
C ASP A 493 -33.09 4.66 -3.39
N THR A 494 -31.89 4.30 -3.84
CA THR A 494 -30.71 5.17 -3.74
C THR A 494 -30.88 6.34 -4.68
N THR A 495 -31.74 7.29 -4.33
CA THR A 495 -31.79 8.60 -4.97
C THR A 495 -30.51 9.31 -4.57
N VAL A 496 -29.52 9.29 -5.46
CA VAL A 496 -28.32 10.11 -5.33
C VAL A 496 -28.80 11.56 -5.27
N GLN A 497 -28.68 12.19 -4.10
CA GLN A 497 -29.06 13.58 -3.94
C GLN A 497 -28.05 14.45 -4.69
N SER A 498 -28.51 15.12 -5.75
CA SER A 498 -27.71 16.04 -6.54
C SER A 498 -28.07 17.48 -6.17
N ALA A 499 -27.05 18.32 -6.02
CA ALA A 499 -27.24 19.76 -5.86
C ALA A 499 -27.41 20.48 -7.21
N PHE A 500 -27.07 19.83 -8.32
CA PHE A 500 -26.91 20.45 -9.64
C PHE A 500 -27.84 19.85 -10.70
N PHE A 501 -28.03 18.52 -10.66
CA PHE A 501 -28.77 17.77 -11.67
C PHE A 501 -30.18 17.47 -11.19
N GLU A 502 -31.16 17.68 -12.05
CA GLU A 502 -32.58 17.42 -11.76
C GLU A 502 -32.87 15.93 -11.51
N ARG A 503 -32.08 15.05 -12.13
CA ARG A 503 -32.20 13.59 -12.01
C ARG A 503 -30.82 12.94 -12.02
N VAL A 504 -30.66 11.90 -11.22
CA VAL A 504 -29.49 11.01 -11.25
C VAL A 504 -29.98 9.58 -11.37
N SER A 505 -29.49 8.87 -12.39
CA SER A 505 -29.66 7.44 -12.56
C SER A 505 -28.33 6.71 -12.34
N ILE A 506 -28.42 5.43 -11.95
CA ILE A 506 -27.24 4.56 -11.78
C ILE A 506 -27.27 3.55 -12.93
N VAL A 507 -26.35 3.73 -13.88
CA VAL A 507 -26.22 2.84 -15.04
C VAL A 507 -25.12 1.81 -14.77
N GLY A 508 -25.55 0.56 -14.64
CA GLY A 508 -24.70 -0.61 -14.56
C GLY A 508 -24.09 -0.93 -13.19
N THR A 509 -23.50 -2.11 -13.10
CA THR A 509 -22.89 -2.65 -11.87
C THR A 509 -21.50 -3.23 -12.13
N ARG A 510 -20.76 -3.64 -11.09
CA ARG A 510 -19.43 -4.24 -11.27
C ARG A 510 -19.56 -5.65 -11.85
N GLY A 511 -18.93 -5.89 -12.99
CA GLY A 511 -18.90 -7.23 -13.59
C GLY A 511 -18.42 -7.24 -15.04
N ARG A 512 -18.88 -8.23 -15.80
CA ARG A 512 -18.48 -8.50 -17.20
C ARG A 512 -19.65 -8.85 -18.12
N GLY A 513 -20.85 -9.00 -17.58
CA GLY A 513 -22.06 -9.18 -18.37
C GLY A 513 -22.47 -7.89 -19.10
N PRO A 514 -23.53 -7.99 -19.92
CA PRO A 514 -24.27 -6.83 -20.43
C PRO A 514 -24.74 -5.92 -19.28
N GLY A 515 -24.50 -4.61 -19.39
CA GLY A 515 -24.82 -3.66 -18.33
C GLY A 515 -23.89 -3.71 -17.11
N GLU A 516 -22.84 -4.53 -17.14
CA GLU A 516 -21.83 -4.59 -16.10
C GLU A 516 -20.49 -4.03 -16.59
N PHE A 517 -19.71 -3.41 -15.70
CA PHE A 517 -18.44 -2.78 -16.05
C PHE A 517 -17.29 -3.28 -15.19
N ASN A 518 -16.14 -3.42 -15.83
CA ASN A 518 -14.88 -3.61 -15.14
C ASN A 518 -14.00 -2.37 -15.27
N LYS A 519 -14.05 -1.50 -14.26
CA LYS A 519 -13.35 -0.21 -14.21
C LYS A 519 -13.68 0.63 -15.45
N PRO A 520 -14.91 1.18 -15.54
CA PRO A 520 -15.26 2.09 -16.62
C PRO A 520 -14.24 3.22 -16.67
N ARG A 521 -13.76 3.53 -17.87
CA ARG A 521 -12.59 4.39 -18.10
C ARG A 521 -12.95 5.73 -18.72
N SER A 522 -13.96 5.72 -19.58
CA SER A 522 -14.46 6.87 -20.32
C SER A 522 -15.91 6.63 -20.69
N LEU A 523 -16.63 7.73 -20.93
CA LEU A 523 -17.97 7.70 -21.49
C LEU A 523 -18.16 8.87 -22.44
N THR A 524 -19.11 8.71 -23.36
CA THR A 524 -19.59 9.80 -24.21
C THR A 524 -21.07 9.58 -24.50
N VAL A 525 -21.76 10.63 -24.92
CA VAL A 525 -23.18 10.60 -25.28
C VAL A 525 -23.28 11.11 -26.71
N ASP A 526 -24.07 10.42 -27.53
CA ASP A 526 -24.31 10.85 -28.92
C ASP A 526 -25.45 11.87 -29.02
N ARG A 527 -25.83 12.22 -30.25
CA ARG A 527 -26.90 13.19 -30.51
C ARG A 527 -28.32 12.66 -30.23
N HIS A 528 -28.46 11.36 -29.94
CA HIS A 528 -29.74 10.71 -29.62
C HIS A 528 -29.87 10.41 -28.12
N ASP A 529 -28.97 10.98 -27.29
CA ASP A 529 -28.84 10.69 -25.86
C ASP A 529 -28.48 9.23 -25.54
N ASP A 530 -27.89 8.50 -26.49
CA ASP A 530 -27.36 7.17 -26.22
C ASP A 530 -26.01 7.27 -25.51
N LEU A 531 -25.88 6.58 -24.39
CA LEU A 531 -24.68 6.54 -23.57
C LEU A 531 -23.74 5.43 -24.03
N PHE A 532 -22.48 5.79 -24.30
CA PHE A 532 -21.42 4.85 -24.62
C PHE A 532 -20.38 4.83 -23.52
N VAL A 533 -20.05 3.65 -23.01
CA VAL A 533 -19.09 3.48 -21.92
C VAL A 533 -18.04 2.46 -22.31
N VAL A 534 -16.77 2.85 -22.22
CA VAL A 534 -15.64 1.93 -22.40
C VAL A 534 -15.04 1.54 -21.06
N ASP A 535 -14.73 0.25 -20.89
CA ASP A 535 -14.10 -0.26 -19.67
C ASP A 535 -12.68 -0.79 -19.92
N LEU A 536 -12.00 -1.23 -18.85
CA LEU A 536 -10.60 -1.67 -18.91
C LEU A 536 -10.40 -2.91 -19.80
N THR A 537 -11.46 -3.66 -20.11
CA THR A 537 -11.36 -4.83 -20.99
C THR A 537 -11.26 -4.46 -22.47
N GLY A 538 -11.41 -3.17 -22.81
CA GLY A 538 -11.50 -2.73 -24.21
C GLY A 538 -12.89 -2.92 -24.81
N ARG A 539 -13.89 -3.25 -23.99
CA ARG A 539 -15.27 -3.35 -24.43
C ARG A 539 -15.95 -1.99 -24.33
N VAL A 540 -16.63 -1.59 -25.39
CA VAL A 540 -17.56 -0.45 -25.40
C VAL A 540 -18.97 -1.00 -25.32
N GLN A 541 -19.78 -0.47 -24.41
CA GLN A 541 -21.20 -0.78 -24.28
C GLN A 541 -22.02 0.46 -24.59
N ARG A 542 -23.12 0.28 -25.32
CA ARG A 542 -24.12 1.30 -25.65
C ARG A 542 -25.38 1.08 -24.82
N PHE A 543 -25.90 2.17 -24.27
CA PHE A 543 -27.17 2.25 -23.57
C PHE A 543 -28.06 3.27 -24.27
N ASP A 544 -29.36 3.04 -24.28
CA ASP A 544 -30.30 4.02 -24.79
C ASP A 544 -30.57 5.14 -23.78
N HIS A 545 -31.31 6.17 -24.21
CA HIS A 545 -31.76 7.29 -23.38
C HIS A 545 -32.63 6.90 -22.16
N GLU A 546 -33.08 5.63 -22.07
CA GLU A 546 -33.78 5.08 -20.90
C GLU A 546 -32.82 4.25 -20.00
N ASP A 547 -31.51 4.33 -20.23
CA ASP A 547 -30.45 3.61 -19.52
C ASP A 547 -30.46 2.08 -19.73
N HIS A 548 -31.18 1.58 -20.74
CA HIS A 548 -31.19 0.15 -21.05
C HIS A 548 -29.99 -0.23 -21.91
N TYR A 549 -29.38 -1.37 -21.59
CA TYR A 549 -28.32 -1.94 -22.40
C TYR A 549 -28.83 -2.31 -23.80
N VAL A 550 -28.13 -1.85 -24.85
CA VAL A 550 -28.49 -2.09 -26.26
C VAL A 550 -27.53 -3.07 -26.92
N ALA A 551 -26.23 -2.77 -26.89
CA ALA A 551 -25.21 -3.54 -27.61
C ALA A 551 -23.82 -3.30 -27.03
N ASP A 552 -22.88 -4.19 -27.37
CA ASP A 552 -21.47 -4.04 -27.05
C ASP A 552 -20.58 -4.46 -28.22
N TRP A 553 -19.36 -3.93 -28.24
CA TRP A 553 -18.32 -4.39 -29.15
C TRP A 553 -16.94 -4.29 -28.50
N GLN A 554 -15.99 -5.00 -29.08
CA GLN A 554 -14.63 -5.13 -28.57
C GLN A 554 -13.66 -4.30 -29.40
N MET A 555 -12.67 -3.68 -28.76
CA MET A 555 -11.52 -3.10 -29.47
C MET A 555 -10.79 -4.16 -30.32
N PRO A 556 -10.19 -3.78 -31.47
CA PRO A 556 -9.48 -4.72 -32.36
C PRO A 556 -8.34 -5.47 -31.68
N GLU A 557 -7.64 -4.79 -30.77
CA GLU A 557 -6.56 -5.38 -29.97
C GLU A 557 -6.74 -4.98 -28.51
N THR A 558 -6.52 -5.93 -27.60
CA THR A 558 -6.81 -5.76 -26.16
C THR A 558 -5.63 -6.13 -25.27
N VAL A 559 -4.52 -6.58 -25.84
CA VAL A 559 -3.34 -7.09 -25.12
C VAL A 559 -2.72 -5.99 -24.24
N LEU A 560 -2.59 -4.77 -24.77
CA LEU A 560 -2.09 -3.61 -24.00
C LEU A 560 -3.24 -2.87 -23.28
N GLY A 561 -4.46 -3.00 -23.81
CA GLY A 561 -5.78 -2.85 -23.17
C GLY A 561 -5.97 -1.82 -22.06
N ARG A 562 -5.92 -0.51 -22.36
CA ARG A 562 -6.42 0.55 -21.45
C ARG A 562 -6.98 1.76 -22.21
N PRO A 563 -8.15 1.64 -22.88
CA PRO A 563 -8.81 2.80 -23.49
C PRO A 563 -9.14 3.86 -22.43
N LYS A 564 -9.26 5.12 -22.85
CA LYS A 564 -9.22 6.25 -21.91
C LYS A 564 -10.13 7.43 -22.22
N GLY A 565 -10.08 7.94 -23.45
CA GLY A 565 -10.88 9.08 -23.88
C GLY A 565 -11.93 8.65 -24.89
N MET A 566 -13.12 9.26 -24.83
CA MET A 566 -14.19 9.07 -25.79
C MET A 566 -14.80 10.41 -26.20
N ALA A 567 -15.19 10.50 -27.47
CA ALA A 567 -15.96 11.62 -28.01
C ALA A 567 -16.79 11.14 -29.20
N VAL A 568 -17.63 12.03 -29.73
CA VAL A 568 -18.40 11.79 -30.95
C VAL A 568 -17.88 12.71 -32.03
N ASP A 569 -17.54 12.16 -33.19
CA ASP A 569 -17.09 12.95 -34.34
C ASP A 569 -18.26 13.62 -35.08
N ALA A 570 -17.96 14.51 -36.02
CA ALA A 570 -18.98 15.26 -36.76
C ALA A 570 -19.98 14.33 -37.51
N ALA A 571 -19.52 13.15 -37.94
CA ALA A 571 -20.30 12.14 -38.65
C ALA A 571 -21.11 11.22 -37.70
N GLY A 572 -21.00 11.39 -36.38
CA GLY A 572 -21.69 10.59 -35.38
C GLY A 572 -20.98 9.28 -35.03
N ASN A 573 -19.72 9.10 -35.42
CA ASN A 573 -18.94 7.95 -34.98
C ASN A 573 -18.36 8.20 -33.58
N ILE A 574 -18.23 7.12 -32.82
CA ILE A 574 -17.66 7.10 -31.48
C ILE A 574 -16.14 6.98 -31.60
N ILE A 575 -15.43 8.03 -31.20
CA ILE A 575 -13.98 8.02 -31.08
C ILE A 575 -13.60 7.36 -29.76
N VAL A 576 -12.67 6.40 -29.79
CA VAL A 576 -12.10 5.77 -28.60
C VAL A 576 -10.58 5.88 -28.65
N VAL A 577 -10.00 6.54 -27.65
CA VAL A 577 -8.54 6.72 -27.52
C VAL A 577 -7.92 5.48 -26.87
N GLU A 578 -6.89 4.93 -27.51
CA GLU A 578 -6.08 3.80 -27.04
C GLU A 578 -4.62 4.20 -26.80
N PRO A 579 -4.31 4.64 -25.57
CA PRO A 579 -3.02 5.25 -25.26
C PRO A 579 -1.82 4.34 -25.42
N HIS A 580 -1.94 3.07 -25.00
CA HIS A 580 -0.81 2.13 -25.04
C HIS A 580 -0.53 1.60 -26.44
N TYR A 581 -1.51 1.73 -27.33
CA TYR A 581 -1.36 1.50 -28.76
C TYR A 581 -1.03 2.78 -29.54
N ALA A 582 -0.97 3.93 -28.87
CA ALA A 582 -0.73 5.24 -29.49
C ALA A 582 -1.67 5.51 -30.68
N ARG A 583 -2.96 5.22 -30.52
CA ARG A 583 -3.95 5.35 -31.59
C ARG A 583 -5.32 5.84 -31.12
N LEU A 584 -6.12 6.29 -32.08
CA LEU A 584 -7.53 6.63 -31.94
C LEU A 584 -8.33 5.77 -32.93
N ASN A 585 -9.45 5.22 -32.47
CA ASN A 585 -10.36 4.42 -33.27
C ASN A 585 -11.69 5.16 -33.43
N HIS A 586 -12.28 5.14 -34.62
CA HIS A 586 -13.62 5.65 -34.89
C HIS A 586 -14.54 4.47 -35.17
N PHE A 587 -15.61 4.34 -34.40
CA PHE A 587 -16.62 3.30 -34.56
C PHE A 587 -17.96 3.89 -34.92
N ARG A 588 -18.70 3.27 -35.85
CA ARG A 588 -20.14 3.56 -35.93
C ARG A 588 -20.81 3.22 -34.60
N PRO A 589 -21.96 3.83 -34.27
CA PRO A 589 -22.78 3.43 -33.11
C PRO A 589 -23.19 1.95 -33.10
N SER A 590 -23.09 1.25 -34.24
CA SER A 590 -23.28 -0.20 -34.37
C SER A 590 -22.06 -1.05 -33.98
N GLY A 591 -20.90 -0.45 -33.72
CA GLY A 591 -19.65 -1.12 -33.36
C GLY A 591 -18.70 -1.43 -34.52
N GLU A 592 -19.02 -1.04 -35.75
CA GLU A 592 -18.13 -1.19 -36.91
C GLU A 592 -16.97 -0.17 -36.86
N LEU A 593 -15.71 -0.64 -36.92
CA LEU A 593 -14.53 0.24 -37.01
C LEU A 593 -14.44 0.86 -38.41
N VAL A 594 -14.52 2.19 -38.50
CA VAL A 594 -14.50 2.93 -39.78
C VAL A 594 -13.22 3.72 -40.04
N ASN A 595 -12.48 4.08 -38.99
CA ASN A 595 -11.19 4.74 -39.12
C ASN A 595 -10.29 4.39 -37.93
N GLN A 596 -8.98 4.32 -38.17
CA GLN A 596 -7.98 4.10 -37.15
C GLN A 596 -6.70 4.83 -37.55
N TRP A 597 -6.15 5.64 -36.66
CA TRP A 597 -4.96 6.43 -36.92
C TRP A 597 -4.16 6.72 -35.64
N GLY A 598 -2.92 7.14 -35.83
CA GLY A 598 -1.97 7.44 -34.75
C GLY A 598 -0.60 6.84 -35.04
N GLN A 599 0.45 7.59 -34.72
CA GLN A 599 1.83 7.14 -34.84
C GLN A 599 2.54 7.34 -33.49
N ARG A 600 3.14 6.27 -32.96
CA ARG A 600 3.87 6.34 -31.69
C ARG A 600 5.11 7.23 -31.80
N GLY A 601 5.21 8.25 -30.95
CA GLY A 601 6.42 9.06 -30.81
C GLY A 601 6.16 10.37 -30.06
N THR A 602 7.19 11.23 -29.98
CA THR A 602 7.15 12.51 -29.25
C THR A 602 7.14 13.74 -30.16
N GLU A 603 7.38 13.56 -31.46
CA GLU A 603 7.40 14.68 -32.41
C GLU A 603 5.97 15.19 -32.67
N PRO A 604 5.80 16.45 -33.10
CA PRO A 604 4.50 16.96 -33.55
C PRO A 604 3.83 16.04 -34.58
N GLY A 605 2.55 15.74 -34.39
CA GLY A 605 1.77 14.82 -35.23
C GLY A 605 1.88 13.35 -34.82
N GLN A 606 2.83 13.01 -33.96
CA GLN A 606 2.91 11.72 -33.28
C GLN A 606 2.22 11.81 -31.92
N VAL A 607 1.75 10.67 -31.40
CA VAL A 607 1.13 10.56 -30.07
C VAL A 607 1.82 9.47 -29.30
N MET A 608 2.22 9.71 -28.05
CA MET A 608 2.83 8.65 -27.22
C MET A 608 1.82 8.00 -26.29
N PHE A 609 1.14 8.82 -25.48
CA PHE A 609 0.09 8.39 -24.56
C PHE A 609 -1.10 9.36 -24.64
N PRO A 610 -1.85 9.33 -25.75
CA PRO A 610 -3.05 10.17 -25.89
C PRO A 610 -4.06 9.84 -24.79
N ARG A 611 -4.83 10.84 -24.34
CA ARG A 611 -5.62 10.76 -23.11
C ARG A 611 -7.09 11.05 -23.25
N ALA A 612 -7.41 12.28 -23.61
CA ALA A 612 -8.76 12.68 -23.94
C ALA A 612 -8.81 13.12 -25.39
N VAL A 613 -10.04 13.19 -25.88
CA VAL A 613 -10.36 13.68 -27.20
C VAL A 613 -11.55 14.62 -27.09
N ALA A 614 -11.51 15.74 -27.81
CA ALA A 614 -12.64 16.63 -28.01
C ALA A 614 -12.74 16.98 -29.49
N VAL A 615 -13.95 17.24 -29.97
CA VAL A 615 -14.21 17.55 -31.38
C VAL A 615 -14.93 18.88 -31.44
N ASN A 616 -14.46 19.80 -32.28
CA ASN A 616 -15.12 21.09 -32.45
C ASN A 616 -16.20 21.08 -33.53
N ALA A 617 -16.88 22.21 -33.72
CA ALA A 617 -17.95 22.36 -34.70
C ALA A 617 -17.49 22.14 -36.16
N ALA A 618 -16.21 22.39 -36.47
CA ALA A 618 -15.61 22.09 -37.78
C ALA A 618 -15.23 20.61 -37.95
N GLY A 619 -15.38 19.79 -36.92
CA GLY A 619 -14.99 18.39 -36.89
C GLY A 619 -13.50 18.16 -36.60
N GLU A 620 -12.73 19.19 -36.28
CA GLU A 620 -11.32 19.07 -35.93
C GLU A 620 -11.17 18.37 -34.58
N ILE A 621 -10.13 17.54 -34.46
CA ILE A 621 -9.94 16.64 -33.33
C ILE A 621 -8.82 17.18 -32.43
N TRP A 622 -9.15 17.51 -31.19
CA TRP A 622 -8.19 17.86 -30.15
C TRP A 622 -7.84 16.62 -29.34
N VAL A 623 -6.55 16.37 -29.13
CA VAL A 623 -6.04 15.23 -28.37
C VAL A 623 -5.05 15.70 -27.33
N SER A 624 -5.29 15.38 -26.06
CA SER A 624 -4.33 15.60 -24.98
C SER A 624 -3.39 14.41 -24.87
N GLU A 625 -2.13 14.65 -24.49
CA GLU A 625 -1.19 13.58 -24.19
C GLU A 625 -0.34 13.92 -22.96
N TYR A 626 0.07 12.86 -22.26
CA TYR A 626 0.93 12.96 -21.09
C TYR A 626 2.18 12.08 -21.21
N GLY A 627 3.13 12.25 -20.31
CA GLY A 627 4.39 11.52 -20.26
C GLY A 627 5.57 12.44 -20.54
N ARG A 628 6.17 12.33 -21.74
CA ARG A 628 7.35 13.13 -22.08
C ARG A 628 7.03 14.48 -22.73
N ALA A 629 5.92 14.55 -23.47
CA ALA A 629 5.57 15.72 -24.26
C ALA A 629 4.62 16.69 -23.53
N GLU A 630 3.73 16.19 -22.66
CA GLU A 630 2.74 16.96 -21.88
C GLU A 630 2.12 18.12 -22.68
N ARG A 631 1.30 17.79 -23.68
CA ARG A 631 0.80 18.76 -24.66
C ARG A 631 -0.61 18.43 -25.14
N VAL A 632 -1.21 19.36 -25.87
CA VAL A 632 -2.46 19.15 -26.61
C VAL A 632 -2.23 19.40 -28.10
N GLN A 633 -2.75 18.53 -28.97
CA GLN A 633 -2.59 18.61 -30.41
C GLN A 633 -3.94 18.68 -31.11
N ARG A 634 -4.04 19.50 -32.16
CA ARG A 634 -5.23 19.62 -33.02
C ARG A 634 -4.98 18.94 -34.37
N PHE A 635 -5.92 18.14 -34.84
CA PHE A 635 -5.85 17.40 -36.09
C PHE A 635 -7.07 17.67 -36.98
N THR A 636 -6.94 17.36 -38.27
CA THR A 636 -8.07 17.31 -39.20
C THR A 636 -9.11 16.26 -38.78
N PRO A 637 -10.36 16.33 -39.28
CA PRO A 637 -11.44 15.41 -38.88
C PRO A 637 -11.16 13.91 -39.12
N ASP A 638 -10.27 13.59 -40.06
CA ASP A 638 -9.84 12.23 -40.37
C ASP A 638 -8.57 11.81 -39.62
N GLY A 639 -7.96 12.71 -38.84
CA GLY A 639 -6.70 12.50 -38.12
C GLY A 639 -5.45 12.54 -39.01
N SER A 640 -5.56 12.85 -40.30
CA SER A 640 -4.45 12.70 -41.25
C SER A 640 -3.40 13.80 -41.17
N LYS A 641 -3.76 15.00 -40.70
CA LYS A 641 -2.85 16.15 -40.62
C LYS A 641 -2.94 16.85 -39.27
N LEU A 642 -1.78 17.23 -38.76
CA LEU A 642 -1.64 18.13 -37.61
C LEU A 642 -1.93 19.57 -38.02
N LEU A 643 -2.74 20.26 -37.23
CA LEU A 643 -3.15 21.65 -37.44
C LEU A 643 -2.50 22.60 -36.41
N ALA A 644 -2.35 22.17 -35.15
CA ALA A 644 -1.74 22.98 -34.10
C ALA A 644 -1.19 22.11 -32.95
N VAL A 645 -0.25 22.67 -32.19
CA VAL A 645 0.28 22.09 -30.95
C VAL A 645 0.26 23.17 -29.87
N LEU A 646 -0.25 22.82 -28.70
CA LEU A 646 -0.33 23.69 -27.53
C LEU A 646 0.43 23.08 -26.37
N GLY A 647 1.21 23.96 -25.72
CA GLY A 647 1.89 23.71 -24.47
C GLY A 647 3.09 22.77 -24.52
N GLU A 648 3.73 22.69 -23.37
CA GLU A 648 4.93 21.94 -23.06
C GLU A 648 4.89 21.53 -21.57
N PRO A 649 5.75 20.60 -21.11
CA PRO A 649 5.77 20.19 -19.71
C PRO A 649 6.10 21.36 -18.77
N GLY A 650 5.25 21.60 -17.76
CA GLY A 650 5.51 22.62 -16.73
C GLY A 650 4.28 23.08 -15.97
N SER A 651 4.46 24.16 -15.19
CA SER A 651 3.45 24.72 -14.28
C SER A 651 3.04 26.15 -14.63
N GLU A 652 3.71 26.81 -15.57
CA GLU A 652 3.38 28.17 -15.99
C GLU A 652 2.13 28.20 -16.89
N PRO A 653 1.47 29.35 -17.06
CA PRO A 653 0.37 29.50 -18.02
C PRO A 653 0.77 29.02 -19.43
N GLY A 654 -0.07 28.20 -20.04
CA GLY A 654 0.20 27.57 -21.34
C GLY A 654 1.06 26.30 -21.26
N GLN A 655 1.67 25.98 -20.12
CA GLN A 655 2.35 24.70 -19.88
C GLN A 655 1.43 23.70 -19.20
N PHE A 656 1.68 22.41 -19.35
CA PHE A 656 0.84 21.35 -18.80
C PHE A 656 1.60 20.38 -17.90
N ASN A 657 0.88 19.84 -16.94
CA ASN A 657 1.29 18.70 -16.15
C ASN A 657 0.13 17.70 -16.12
N ARG A 658 0.20 16.71 -17.00
CA ARG A 658 -0.81 15.67 -17.23
C ARG A 658 -2.16 16.27 -17.64
N PRO A 659 -2.27 16.83 -18.86
CA PRO A 659 -3.55 17.25 -19.40
C PRO A 659 -4.42 16.00 -19.63
N GLU A 660 -5.51 15.85 -18.86
CA GLU A 660 -6.48 14.76 -19.06
C GLU A 660 -7.65 15.26 -19.90
N GLY A 661 -8.82 15.54 -19.33
CA GLY A 661 -10.04 15.91 -20.05
C GLY A 661 -9.94 17.17 -20.90
N LEU A 662 -10.66 17.15 -22.02
CA LEU A 662 -10.78 18.24 -22.97
C LEU A 662 -12.26 18.55 -23.23
N CYS A 663 -12.58 19.83 -23.41
CA CYS A 663 -13.87 20.27 -23.91
C CYS A 663 -13.68 21.44 -24.87
N VAL A 664 -14.49 21.50 -25.92
CA VAL A 664 -14.58 22.67 -26.79
C VAL A 664 -15.97 23.26 -26.63
N ASP A 665 -16.06 24.57 -26.39
CA ASP A 665 -17.35 25.26 -26.26
C ASP A 665 -17.91 25.73 -27.61
N ALA A 666 -19.11 26.33 -27.60
CA ALA A 666 -19.76 26.81 -28.81
C ALA A 666 -19.02 27.97 -29.52
N SER A 667 -18.07 28.63 -28.83
CA SER A 667 -17.19 29.66 -29.40
C SER A 667 -15.84 29.10 -29.85
N ASP A 668 -15.71 27.78 -29.92
CA ASP A 668 -14.50 27.05 -30.30
C ASP A 668 -13.31 27.30 -29.35
N ARG A 669 -13.59 27.67 -28.09
CA ARG A 669 -12.57 27.74 -27.04
C ARG A 669 -12.31 26.36 -26.48
N LEU A 670 -11.04 26.04 -26.28
CA LEU A 670 -10.58 24.79 -25.70
C LEU A 670 -10.40 24.93 -24.18
N PHE A 671 -11.04 24.06 -23.42
CA PHE A 671 -10.85 23.88 -21.99
C PHE A 671 -10.04 22.60 -21.75
N VAL A 672 -8.95 22.73 -21.00
CA VAL A 672 -8.03 21.64 -20.69
C VAL A 672 -7.98 21.42 -19.19
N ALA A 673 -8.34 20.22 -18.73
CA ALA A 673 -8.14 19.79 -17.37
C ALA A 673 -6.65 19.44 -17.13
N ASP A 674 -5.91 20.39 -16.57
CA ASP A 674 -4.49 20.27 -16.26
C ASP A 674 -4.35 19.62 -14.87
N SER A 675 -4.50 18.29 -14.85
CA SER A 675 -4.83 17.53 -13.66
C SER A 675 -3.81 17.69 -12.54
N CYS A 676 -2.52 17.62 -12.84
CA CYS A 676 -1.50 17.66 -11.80
C CYS A 676 -1.08 19.07 -11.40
N ASN A 677 -1.47 20.08 -12.18
CA ASN A 677 -1.39 21.49 -11.76
C ASN A 677 -2.67 21.96 -11.05
N HIS A 678 -3.66 21.08 -10.84
CA HIS A 678 -4.89 21.38 -10.10
C HIS A 678 -5.64 22.60 -10.65
N ARG A 679 -5.76 22.68 -11.99
CA ARG A 679 -6.37 23.83 -12.67
C ARG A 679 -7.05 23.44 -13.98
N ILE A 680 -7.93 24.30 -14.48
CA ILE A 680 -8.41 24.25 -15.87
C ILE A 680 -7.76 25.40 -16.63
N GLN A 681 -7.24 25.13 -17.83
CA GLN A 681 -6.71 26.18 -18.72
C GLN A 681 -7.65 26.38 -19.90
N VAL A 682 -7.87 27.63 -20.28
CA VAL A 682 -8.75 28.03 -21.39
C VAL A 682 -7.92 28.64 -22.50
N PHE A 683 -8.13 28.17 -23.73
CA PHE A 683 -7.48 28.65 -24.93
C PHE A 683 -8.53 29.10 -25.96
N ALA A 684 -8.21 30.16 -26.70
CA ALA A 684 -9.01 30.60 -27.83
C ALA A 684 -8.91 29.60 -29.00
N ALA A 685 -9.79 29.76 -30.00
CA ALA A 685 -9.85 28.90 -31.19
C ALA A 685 -8.55 28.87 -32.01
N ASP A 686 -7.76 29.94 -31.95
CA ASP A 686 -6.45 30.04 -32.58
C ASP A 686 -5.30 29.40 -31.76
N GLY A 687 -5.61 28.91 -30.56
CA GLY A 687 -4.64 28.32 -29.64
C GLY A 687 -4.03 29.30 -28.64
N THR A 688 -4.45 30.57 -28.64
CA THR A 688 -3.93 31.58 -27.69
C THR A 688 -4.42 31.27 -26.28
N PHE A 689 -3.51 31.24 -25.30
CA PHE A 689 -3.88 31.10 -23.89
C PHE A 689 -4.72 32.31 -23.43
N GLU A 690 -5.90 32.06 -22.84
CA GLU A 690 -6.77 33.11 -22.33
C GLU A 690 -6.66 33.28 -20.82
N ARG A 691 -6.88 32.20 -20.05
CA ARG A 691 -6.94 32.25 -18.58
C ARG A 691 -6.84 30.88 -17.93
N ILE A 692 -6.60 30.91 -16.61
CA ILE A 692 -6.69 29.77 -15.70
C ILE A 692 -7.97 29.88 -14.88
N ILE A 693 -8.65 28.76 -14.66
CA ILE A 693 -9.77 28.61 -13.75
C ILE A 693 -9.37 27.62 -12.63
N GLY A 694 -9.63 28.04 -11.40
CA GLY A 694 -9.35 27.26 -10.19
C GLY A 694 -7.91 27.35 -9.69
N ARG A 695 -7.69 26.73 -8.53
CA ARG A 695 -6.39 26.64 -7.83
C ARG A 695 -6.37 25.38 -6.95
N PRO A 696 -5.19 24.87 -6.55
CA PRO A 696 -5.12 23.73 -5.64
C PRO A 696 -5.93 23.95 -4.35
N GLY A 697 -6.80 23.00 -4.01
CA GLY A 697 -7.57 23.04 -2.77
C GLY A 697 -8.84 22.19 -2.79
N ALA A 698 -9.71 22.39 -1.81
CA ALA A 698 -10.94 21.62 -1.62
C ALA A 698 -12.18 22.51 -1.41
N GLY A 699 -12.02 23.82 -1.31
CA GLY A 699 -13.14 24.78 -1.27
C GLY A 699 -13.87 24.89 -2.62
N PRO A 700 -15.02 25.58 -2.67
CA PRO A 700 -15.72 25.88 -3.92
C PRO A 700 -14.81 26.63 -4.90
N GLY A 701 -14.70 26.16 -6.15
CA GLY A 701 -13.82 26.73 -7.17
C GLY A 701 -12.32 26.40 -7.00
N GLU A 702 -11.94 25.70 -5.92
CA GLU A 702 -10.62 25.08 -5.80
C GLU A 702 -10.68 23.65 -6.37
N LEU A 703 -9.54 23.16 -6.86
CA LEU A 703 -9.47 21.91 -7.62
C LEU A 703 -8.45 20.94 -7.02
N GLY A 704 -8.81 19.66 -7.02
CA GLY A 704 -8.00 18.53 -6.58
C GLY A 704 -7.96 17.47 -7.68
N TYR A 705 -6.90 17.47 -8.50
CA TYR A 705 -6.77 16.58 -9.65
C TYR A 705 -8.02 16.57 -10.56
N PRO A 706 -8.32 17.67 -11.29
CA PRO A 706 -9.42 17.69 -12.25
C PRO A 706 -9.12 16.71 -13.39
N TYR A 707 -9.97 15.72 -13.62
CA TYR A 707 -9.76 14.65 -14.61
C TYR A 707 -10.59 14.83 -15.87
N ASP A 708 -11.79 15.39 -15.75
CA ASP A 708 -12.63 15.71 -16.91
C ASP A 708 -13.33 17.05 -16.75
N VAL A 709 -13.68 17.68 -17.88
CA VAL A 709 -14.29 19.00 -17.94
C VAL A 709 -15.32 19.05 -19.05
N ARG A 710 -16.50 19.65 -18.80
CA ARG A 710 -17.52 19.90 -19.82
C ARG A 710 -18.08 21.32 -19.67
N VAL A 711 -18.48 21.90 -20.79
CA VAL A 711 -19.18 23.19 -20.84
C VAL A 711 -20.57 22.93 -21.39
N ASP A 712 -21.61 23.34 -20.66
CA ASP A 712 -22.99 23.22 -21.14
C ASP A 712 -23.38 24.37 -22.09
N ALA A 713 -24.61 24.33 -22.59
CA ALA A 713 -25.13 25.34 -23.52
C ALA A 713 -25.25 26.75 -22.91
N ASP A 714 -25.40 26.84 -21.58
CA ASP A 714 -25.47 28.11 -20.84
C ASP A 714 -24.08 28.65 -20.50
N GLY A 715 -23.02 27.89 -20.80
CA GLY A 715 -21.64 28.24 -20.52
C GLY A 715 -21.17 27.87 -19.11
N ASN A 716 -21.93 27.06 -18.37
CA ASN A 716 -21.50 26.54 -17.08
C ASN A 716 -20.40 25.50 -17.28
N LEU A 717 -19.36 25.57 -16.46
CA LEU A 717 -18.24 24.66 -16.47
C LEU A 717 -18.47 23.57 -15.41
N ILE A 718 -18.57 22.32 -15.85
CA ILE A 718 -18.71 21.14 -14.99
C ILE A 718 -17.36 20.44 -14.93
N VAL A 719 -16.80 20.27 -13.72
CA VAL A 719 -15.49 19.64 -13.52
C VAL A 719 -15.61 18.38 -12.69
N CYS A 720 -15.09 17.27 -13.21
CA CYS A 720 -14.97 16.02 -12.48
C CYS A 720 -13.59 15.91 -11.81
N GLU A 721 -13.56 15.83 -10.48
CA GLU A 721 -12.34 15.82 -9.69
C GLU A 721 -12.04 14.44 -9.11
N PHE A 722 -10.85 13.91 -9.44
CA PHE A 722 -10.36 12.67 -8.86
C PHE A 722 -9.93 12.87 -7.40
N GLY A 723 -9.20 13.94 -7.10
CA GLY A 723 -8.61 14.17 -5.78
C GLY A 723 -9.63 14.49 -4.71
N ASN A 724 -10.66 15.29 -5.04
CA ASN A 724 -11.72 15.67 -4.12
C ASN A 724 -12.95 14.74 -4.18
N SER A 725 -12.98 13.76 -5.08
CA SER A 725 -14.10 12.84 -5.28
C SER A 725 -15.46 13.54 -5.45
N ARG A 726 -15.50 14.59 -6.28
CA ARG A 726 -16.70 15.40 -6.51
C ARG A 726 -16.84 15.87 -7.95
N ILE A 727 -18.05 16.33 -8.25
CA ILE A 727 -18.37 17.16 -9.41
C ILE A 727 -18.74 18.55 -8.87
N GLN A 728 -18.29 19.62 -9.52
CA GLN A 728 -18.66 21.00 -9.20
C GLN A 728 -18.83 21.85 -10.45
#